data_AF-A0A522SY69-F1
#
_entry.id   AF-A0A522SY69-F1
#
_cell.length_a   1.000
_cell.length_b   1.000
_cell.length_c   1.000
_cell.angle_alpha   90.00
_cell.angle_beta   90.00
_cell.angle_gamma   90.00
#
_symmetry.space_group_name_H-M   'P 1'
#
loop_
_entity.id
_entity.type
_entity.pdbx_description
1 polymer ?
#
loop_
_entity_poly.entity_id
_entity_poly.type
_entity_poly.pdbx_seq_one_letter_code
_entity_poly.pdbx_strand_id
1 'polypeptide(L)'
;MKYLLTVLILTFLAISFYAQSAGDSRFNSLSDTTTVIRINELGYTPQGIKVAVWGSKADDIPASFSLINAGNNQGVFTADLKKDFGAYGPFAHSFRLDFSSFHIPGKYFLKVGNIISPVFSISDTIYKGTPDFCMQYMREQQCGYNPVIRDSCHTHDGYTIYGPMPDSTFVNVVGGWHDATDYLRYVTTSATADYYLLAAYRDFPEVFIDSCQANGLPGANSVSDVLDEGNWGLTWLLKMNPKPDWFFNQVADDRDHAGFRMPDKDSVSYGVGLERPVYFLNGGPQGIGKYKNTTTGVSSTAGKFASTFALGSLTYRKTDPGYARILEQHAINSYEYGLKKPGYTQTACDVSPYYYTEKDWKDDMELGAAMLWQLTGDKKYLRQALAYAKADPLKPWMGADTMTHYEYFPFYNAGHYELAKNLHGKEREQLIAYYREGIQAVWNKAKHNAFYRGVPFIWCSNNLTAAFAMQCYLYRQLSGDNTYRQLEQACVDWLLGCNPWGTTMIIGLPANGTHPSDPHSALSHLAHIAINGGLVDGPVYTSIYEGLLGVHLSKPDKYAPFQSRLAVYHDDWADYSTDEPTLDGTATAIYLLAAQDAQARFIKKKVTVSEGGIIRGDSTKKEIALVFTGHDFADGGYSIAKTLKEKHIHASFFLTGYFYRHHPELIKVLQREGDYLGSHSNNHPLYCDWVKRDSLLITKKQFMEDLDSAYMTMAKFGITKQNAPYFLPAYEWYNDSISAWTGEAGLQLVDFTPGTSSNADYSYPEMGKKYLSSDTIFHRILRYERDRTGGLNGFILLSHIGTDPRRTDKFYNYWLPALINTLHKRGYHFVRIDQLL
;
A
#
# COMPACT_ATOMS: atom_id res chain seq x y z
N MET A 1 41.78 59.15 -14.60
CA MET A 1 41.26 57.77 -14.67
C MET A 1 40.32 57.59 -13.49
N LYS A 2 38.99 57.75 -13.59
CA LYS A 2 38.08 57.41 -14.71
C LYS A 2 38.27 55.94 -15.13
N TYR A 3 37.15 55.20 -15.07
CA TYR A 3 36.97 53.78 -15.41
C TYR A 3 37.40 52.76 -14.34
N LEU A 4 36.61 52.62 -13.26
CA LEU A 4 36.19 51.29 -12.73
C LEU A 4 35.11 51.38 -11.63
N LEU A 5 34.13 52.27 -11.75
CA LEU A 5 33.01 52.37 -10.79
C LEU A 5 31.66 52.55 -11.49
N THR A 6 31.46 51.89 -12.64
CA THR A 6 30.25 52.06 -13.47
C THR A 6 29.70 50.76 -14.05
N VAL A 7 30.05 49.59 -13.47
CA VAL A 7 29.48 48.29 -13.90
C VAL A 7 28.78 47.53 -12.76
N LEU A 8 28.74 48.05 -11.53
CA LEU A 8 28.12 47.35 -10.39
C LEU A 8 26.80 47.96 -9.87
N ILE A 9 26.22 48.94 -10.58
CA ILE A 9 24.95 49.59 -10.18
C ILE A 9 23.82 49.38 -11.23
N LEU A 10 24.06 48.64 -12.32
CA LEU A 10 23.05 48.38 -13.36
C LEU A 10 22.50 46.94 -13.41
N THR A 11 22.88 46.07 -12.48
CA THR A 11 22.32 44.70 -12.34
C THR A 11 21.42 44.51 -11.12
N PHE A 12 21.09 45.59 -10.40
CA PHE A 12 20.22 45.52 -9.21
C PHE A 12 18.90 46.32 -9.33
N LEU A 13 18.60 46.89 -10.49
CA LEU A 13 17.40 47.73 -10.70
C LEU A 13 16.42 47.21 -11.76
N ALA A 14 16.55 45.94 -12.19
CA ALA A 14 15.62 45.29 -13.13
C ALA A 14 14.90 44.06 -12.54
N ILE A 15 15.01 43.79 -11.24
CA ILE A 15 14.33 42.64 -10.57
C ILE A 15 13.39 43.13 -9.44
N SER A 16 12.87 44.36 -9.54
CA SER A 16 11.95 44.92 -8.54
C SER A 16 10.61 45.39 -9.11
N PHE A 17 10.18 44.85 -10.25
CA PHE A 17 8.87 45.18 -10.85
C PHE A 17 8.01 43.96 -11.29
N TYR A 18 8.28 42.77 -10.74
CA TYR A 18 7.41 41.59 -10.91
C TYR A 18 7.17 40.80 -9.60
N ALA A 19 7.22 41.48 -8.46
CA ALA A 19 6.93 40.89 -7.15
C ALA A 19 5.85 41.69 -6.41
N GLN A 20 4.71 41.93 -7.07
CA GLN A 20 3.56 42.58 -6.44
C GLN A 20 2.22 42.13 -7.04
N SER A 21 1.95 40.83 -6.98
CA SER A 21 0.58 40.27 -6.95
C SER A 21 0.58 38.77 -6.63
N ALA A 22 1.08 38.41 -5.45
CA ALA A 22 0.81 37.12 -4.81
C ALA A 22 1.11 37.28 -3.32
N GLY A 23 0.27 38.05 -2.63
CA GLY A 23 0.32 38.14 -1.17
C GLY A 23 -0.06 36.79 -0.59
N ASP A 24 0.92 36.13 -0.01
CA ASP A 24 0.80 34.89 0.75
C ASP A 24 -0.06 35.16 1.98
N SER A 25 -1.26 34.57 2.01
CA SER A 25 -2.23 34.65 3.11
C SER A 25 -2.37 33.29 3.81
N ARG A 26 -1.25 32.57 3.98
CA ARG A 26 -1.25 31.23 4.57
C ARG A 26 -0.32 31.10 5.77
N PHE A 27 -0.50 31.97 6.75
CA PHE A 27 -0.24 31.65 8.16
C PHE A 27 -1.25 32.41 9.02
N ASN A 28 -2.50 31.98 8.99
CA ASN A 28 -3.41 32.31 10.09
C ASN A 28 -2.89 31.55 11.32
N SER A 29 -2.65 32.28 12.41
CA SER A 29 -2.35 31.65 13.70
C SER A 29 -3.46 30.64 14.04
N LEU A 30 -3.09 29.42 14.45
CA LEU A 30 -4.06 28.36 14.80
C LEU A 30 -5.02 28.78 15.93
N SER A 31 -4.70 29.86 16.66
CA SER A 31 -5.40 30.31 17.87
C SER A 31 -6.88 30.71 17.67
N ASP A 32 -7.27 31.13 16.46
CA ASP A 32 -8.65 31.59 16.15
C ASP A 32 -9.48 30.59 15.32
N THR A 33 -8.96 29.39 15.04
CA THR A 33 -9.64 28.45 14.13
C THR A 33 -10.75 27.68 14.86
N THR A 34 -12.02 28.04 14.60
CA THR A 34 -13.18 27.35 15.18
C THR A 34 -13.62 26.11 14.40
N THR A 35 -13.25 26.01 13.12
CA THR A 35 -13.78 25.02 12.18
C THR A 35 -12.70 24.55 11.21
N VAL A 36 -12.61 23.24 10.95
CA VAL A 36 -11.56 22.62 10.13
C VAL A 36 -12.11 21.49 9.25
N ILE A 37 -11.40 21.19 8.16
CA ILE A 37 -11.58 19.97 7.36
C ILE A 37 -10.31 19.14 7.46
N ARG A 38 -10.41 17.93 8.01
CA ARG A 38 -9.34 16.95 8.18
C ARG A 38 -9.42 15.92 7.06
N ILE A 39 -8.28 15.61 6.47
CA ILE A 39 -8.16 14.77 5.27
C ILE A 39 -7.01 13.79 5.45
N ASN A 40 -6.97 12.74 4.64
CA ASN A 40 -5.72 12.06 4.33
C ASN A 40 -4.82 13.02 3.53
N GLU A 41 -3.72 13.46 4.13
CA GLU A 41 -2.78 14.42 3.53
C GLU A 41 -1.94 13.81 2.41
N LEU A 42 -1.75 12.49 2.41
CA LEU A 42 -1.11 11.78 1.30
C LEU A 42 -2.03 11.76 0.06
N GLY A 43 -3.32 11.55 0.28
CA GLY A 43 -4.36 11.56 -0.75
C GLY A 43 -5.19 10.27 -0.77
N TYR A 44 -5.87 10.03 -1.90
CA TYR A 44 -6.77 8.88 -2.06
C TYR A 44 -6.56 8.16 -3.39
N THR A 45 -6.89 6.87 -3.44
CA THR A 45 -6.90 6.13 -4.72
C THR A 45 -8.22 6.32 -5.47
N PRO A 46 -8.24 6.33 -6.82
CA PRO A 46 -9.46 6.51 -7.61
C PRO A 46 -10.62 5.59 -7.23
N GLN A 47 -10.34 4.31 -6.94
CA GLN A 47 -11.36 3.31 -6.58
C GLN A 47 -11.46 3.06 -5.06
N GLY A 48 -10.68 3.79 -4.26
CA GLY A 48 -10.68 3.71 -2.81
C GLY A 48 -11.85 4.44 -2.16
N ILE A 49 -12.02 4.18 -0.86
CA ILE A 49 -12.88 5.00 0.01
C ILE A 49 -12.20 6.37 0.18
N LYS A 50 -12.99 7.44 0.11
CA LYS A 50 -12.49 8.82 0.22
C LYS A 50 -13.42 9.60 1.13
N VAL A 51 -12.98 9.79 2.38
CA VAL A 51 -13.78 10.45 3.39
C VAL A 51 -12.92 11.43 4.16
N ALA A 52 -13.30 12.71 4.13
CA ALA A 52 -12.76 13.72 5.02
C ALA A 52 -13.66 13.91 6.24
N VAL A 53 -13.15 14.55 7.29
CA VAL A 53 -13.94 14.93 8.46
C VAL A 53 -13.98 16.45 8.60
N TRP A 54 -15.17 17.03 8.57
CA TRP A 54 -15.39 18.41 8.98
C TRP A 54 -15.68 18.43 10.48
N GLY A 55 -15.01 19.31 11.22
CA GLY A 55 -15.19 19.49 12.65
C GLY A 55 -15.34 20.96 13.01
N SER A 56 -16.29 21.30 13.88
CA SER A 56 -16.54 22.68 14.32
C SER A 56 -16.76 22.75 15.82
N LYS A 57 -16.25 23.82 16.43
CA LYS A 57 -16.55 24.25 17.80
C LYS A 57 -17.79 25.15 17.88
N ALA A 58 -18.23 25.67 16.73
CA ALA A 58 -19.38 26.55 16.61
C ALA A 58 -20.60 25.80 16.07
N ASP A 59 -21.80 26.31 16.39
CA ASP A 59 -23.09 25.72 16.03
C ASP A 59 -23.56 26.03 14.60
N ASP A 60 -22.80 26.82 13.83
CA ASP A 60 -23.11 27.09 12.43
C ASP A 60 -22.70 25.89 11.56
N ILE A 61 -23.72 25.18 11.04
CA ILE A 61 -23.56 23.95 10.26
C ILE A 61 -23.96 24.21 8.81
N PRO A 62 -23.01 24.19 7.86
CA PRO A 62 -23.31 24.33 6.44
C PRO A 62 -24.13 23.16 5.88
N ALA A 63 -24.90 23.40 4.82
CA ALA A 63 -25.77 22.37 4.23
C ALA A 63 -25.02 21.32 3.39
N SER A 64 -23.93 21.71 2.72
CA SER A 64 -23.25 20.88 1.72
C SER A 64 -21.74 21.12 1.69
N PHE A 65 -21.02 20.20 1.05
CA PHE A 65 -19.61 20.33 0.71
C PHE A 65 -19.38 20.13 -0.78
N SER A 66 -18.29 20.70 -1.29
CA SER A 66 -17.87 20.55 -2.69
C SER A 66 -16.42 20.10 -2.79
N LEU A 67 -16.11 19.26 -3.77
CA LEU A 67 -14.75 18.98 -4.21
C LEU A 67 -14.40 19.92 -5.35
N ILE A 68 -13.28 20.63 -5.21
CA ILE A 68 -12.83 21.65 -6.17
C ILE A 68 -11.51 21.18 -6.79
N ASN A 69 -11.40 21.27 -8.12
CA ASN A 69 -10.15 21.02 -8.83
C ASN A 69 -9.16 22.16 -8.56
N ALA A 70 -7.98 21.83 -8.03
CA ALA A 70 -7.01 22.82 -7.58
C ALA A 70 -6.32 23.58 -8.72
N GLY A 71 -6.35 23.07 -9.96
CA GLY A 71 -5.71 23.69 -11.12
C GLY A 71 -6.55 24.78 -11.78
N ASN A 72 -7.88 24.68 -11.71
CA ASN A 72 -8.80 25.62 -12.38
C ASN A 72 -9.91 26.18 -11.48
N ASN A 73 -9.93 25.81 -10.19
CA ASN A 73 -10.93 26.21 -9.19
C ASN A 73 -12.38 25.85 -9.54
N GLN A 74 -12.61 24.86 -10.43
CA GLN A 74 -13.96 24.39 -10.75
C GLN A 74 -14.45 23.35 -9.74
N GLY A 75 -15.70 23.47 -9.31
CA GLY A 75 -16.37 22.43 -8.54
C GLY A 75 -16.66 21.21 -9.40
N VAL A 76 -16.16 20.05 -9.00
CA VAL A 76 -16.26 18.78 -9.76
C VAL A 76 -17.16 17.74 -9.08
N PHE A 77 -17.48 17.96 -7.80
CA PHE A 77 -18.40 17.14 -7.04
C PHE A 77 -19.06 17.98 -5.94
N THR A 78 -20.29 17.69 -5.57
CA THR A 78 -21.00 18.33 -4.45
C THR A 78 -21.95 17.33 -3.82
N ALA A 79 -22.03 17.35 -2.49
CA ALA A 79 -22.93 16.50 -1.72
C ALA A 79 -23.36 17.17 -0.40
N ASP A 80 -24.51 16.78 0.11
CA ASP A 80 -25.07 17.30 1.36
C ASP A 80 -24.36 16.70 2.59
N LEU A 81 -24.31 17.48 3.67
CA LEU A 81 -23.90 17.00 4.99
C LEU A 81 -25.02 16.13 5.57
N LYS A 82 -24.83 14.80 5.55
CA LYS A 82 -25.92 13.84 5.85
C LYS A 82 -26.22 13.65 7.34
N LYS A 83 -25.18 13.49 8.15
CA LYS A 83 -25.30 13.10 9.58
C LYS A 83 -24.27 13.84 10.40
N ASP A 84 -24.74 14.58 11.39
CA ASP A 84 -23.91 15.07 12.48
C ASP A 84 -23.62 13.92 13.46
N PHE A 85 -22.35 13.69 13.74
CA PHE A 85 -21.90 12.74 14.74
C PHE A 85 -21.74 13.40 16.12
N GLY A 86 -21.99 14.71 16.22
CA GLY A 86 -21.90 15.48 17.45
C GLY A 86 -20.46 15.66 17.92
N ALA A 87 -20.32 15.80 19.24
CA ALA A 87 -19.06 16.15 19.86
C ALA A 87 -18.02 15.02 19.81
N TYR A 88 -16.79 15.38 19.44
CA TYR A 88 -15.66 14.45 19.48
C TYR A 88 -14.35 15.22 19.60
N GLY A 89 -13.52 14.87 20.59
CA GLY A 89 -12.29 15.59 20.89
C GLY A 89 -12.58 17.08 21.16
N PRO A 90 -11.98 18.01 20.40
CA PRO A 90 -12.20 19.45 20.58
C PRO A 90 -13.48 19.98 19.92
N PHE A 91 -14.19 19.17 19.13
CA PHE A 91 -15.32 19.63 18.32
C PHE A 91 -16.66 19.44 19.02
N ALA A 92 -17.59 20.38 18.80
CA ALA A 92 -19.00 20.27 19.19
C ALA A 92 -19.83 19.54 18.12
N HIS A 93 -19.51 19.77 16.84
CA HIS A 93 -20.16 19.15 15.68
C HIS A 93 -19.13 18.50 14.77
N SER A 94 -19.48 17.35 14.19
CA SER A 94 -18.57 16.63 13.30
C SER A 94 -19.30 15.84 12.21
N PHE A 95 -18.80 15.94 10.98
CA PHE A 95 -19.42 15.37 9.79
C PHE A 95 -18.41 14.62 8.95
N ARG A 96 -18.84 13.47 8.41
CA ARG A 96 -18.09 12.71 7.40
C ARG A 96 -18.45 13.23 6.01
N LEU A 97 -17.45 13.69 5.27
CA LEU A 97 -17.58 14.18 3.90
C LEU A 97 -17.16 13.06 2.94
N ASP A 98 -18.11 12.23 2.52
CA ASP A 98 -17.85 11.07 1.64
C ASP A 98 -17.98 11.45 0.16
N PHE A 99 -16.86 11.38 -0.56
CA PHE A 99 -16.76 11.62 -2.00
C PHE A 99 -16.18 10.40 -2.72
N SER A 100 -16.39 9.20 -2.17
CA SER A 100 -15.85 7.94 -2.70
C SER A 100 -16.29 7.64 -4.14
N SER A 101 -17.47 8.13 -4.55
CA SER A 101 -18.00 7.99 -5.92
C SER A 101 -17.29 8.85 -6.97
N PHE A 102 -16.39 9.74 -6.55
CA PHE A 102 -15.56 10.51 -7.46
C PHE A 102 -14.26 9.75 -7.78
N HIS A 103 -13.98 9.54 -9.06
CA HIS A 103 -12.93 8.63 -9.52
C HIS A 103 -11.84 9.29 -10.38
N ILE A 104 -11.98 10.57 -10.74
CA ILE A 104 -11.08 11.21 -11.70
C ILE A 104 -9.77 11.58 -11.00
N PRO A 105 -8.61 11.07 -11.44
CA PRO A 105 -7.32 11.45 -10.87
C PRO A 105 -7.05 12.96 -11.01
N GLY A 106 -6.30 13.53 -10.08
CA GLY A 106 -5.98 14.95 -10.08
C GLY A 106 -5.66 15.50 -8.70
N LYS A 107 -5.50 16.83 -8.60
CA LYS A 107 -5.30 17.54 -7.34
C LYS A 107 -6.56 18.33 -6.99
N TYR A 108 -7.00 18.21 -5.75
CA TYR A 108 -8.28 18.74 -5.29
C TYR A 108 -8.17 19.33 -3.90
N PHE A 109 -9.14 20.16 -3.53
CA PHE A 109 -9.42 20.52 -2.15
C PHE A 109 -10.93 20.47 -1.89
N LEU A 110 -11.32 20.27 -0.65
CA LEU A 110 -12.71 20.32 -0.22
C LEU A 110 -13.07 21.72 0.26
N LYS A 111 -14.32 22.13 0.02
CA LYS A 111 -14.87 23.39 0.51
C LYS A 111 -16.20 23.14 1.22
N VAL A 112 -16.35 23.71 2.41
CA VAL A 112 -17.58 23.72 3.21
C VAL A 112 -17.81 25.15 3.71
N GLY A 113 -18.82 25.84 3.17
CA GLY A 113 -18.97 27.28 3.40
C GLY A 113 -17.71 28.05 2.94
N ASN A 114 -17.08 28.77 3.88
CA ASN A 114 -15.82 29.49 3.64
C ASN A 114 -14.56 28.70 4.01
N ILE A 115 -14.71 27.50 4.58
CA ILE A 115 -13.60 26.66 5.03
C ILE A 115 -13.14 25.79 3.88
N ILE A 116 -11.82 25.71 3.67
CA ILE A 116 -11.18 24.86 2.66
C ILE A 116 -10.20 23.89 3.33
N SER A 117 -10.08 22.68 2.80
CA SER A 117 -9.03 21.74 3.20
C SER A 117 -7.68 22.11 2.57
N PRO A 118 -6.56 21.54 3.05
CA PRO A 118 -5.34 21.46 2.25
C PRO A 118 -5.61 20.77 0.90
N VAL A 119 -4.72 21.02 -0.07
CA VAL A 119 -4.77 20.36 -1.38
C VAL A 119 -4.25 18.92 -1.23
N PHE A 120 -5.00 17.96 -1.76
CA PHE A 120 -4.63 16.54 -1.79
C PHE A 120 -4.76 15.97 -3.20
N SER A 121 -4.15 14.81 -3.41
CA SER A 121 -4.16 14.12 -4.70
C SER A 121 -5.14 12.95 -4.69
N ILE A 122 -5.79 12.70 -5.83
CA ILE A 122 -6.43 11.42 -6.14
C ILE A 122 -5.59 10.77 -7.24
N SER A 123 -4.95 9.64 -6.94
CA SER A 123 -4.10 8.92 -7.91
C SER A 123 -3.94 7.44 -7.55
N ASP A 124 -3.72 6.61 -8.56
CA ASP A 124 -3.32 5.21 -8.44
C ASP A 124 -1.90 5.01 -7.88
N THR A 125 -1.13 6.09 -7.69
CA THR A 125 0.25 6.04 -7.17
C THR A 125 0.41 6.69 -5.79
N ILE A 126 -0.68 6.99 -5.08
CA ILE A 126 -0.66 7.70 -3.78
C ILE A 126 0.25 7.00 -2.75
N TYR A 127 0.24 5.68 -2.69
CA TYR A 127 1.03 4.91 -1.72
C TYR A 127 2.40 4.47 -2.26
N LYS A 128 2.73 4.79 -3.52
CA LYS A 128 3.95 4.31 -4.18
C LYS A 128 5.19 4.79 -3.43
N GLY A 129 6.03 3.84 -3.00
CA GLY A 129 7.29 4.11 -2.30
C GLY A 129 7.14 4.51 -0.83
N THR A 130 5.92 4.57 -0.30
CA THR A 130 5.70 4.85 1.13
C THR A 130 6.23 3.76 2.07
N PRO A 131 6.21 2.46 1.71
CA PRO A 131 6.84 1.42 2.56
C PRO A 131 8.36 1.57 2.61
N ASP A 132 9.01 1.82 1.45
CA ASP A 132 10.45 2.08 1.38
C ASP A 132 10.84 3.34 2.16
N PHE A 133 9.97 4.36 2.17
CA PHE A 133 10.16 5.54 3.00
C PHE A 133 10.16 5.21 4.49
N CYS A 134 9.21 4.38 4.95
CA CYS A 134 9.13 3.96 6.35
C CYS A 134 10.32 3.06 6.76
N MET A 135 10.93 2.33 5.83
CA MET A 135 12.15 1.56 6.10
C MET A 135 13.38 2.43 6.44
N GLN A 136 13.36 3.75 6.19
CA GLN A 136 14.45 4.63 6.62
C GLN A 136 14.59 4.61 8.15
N TYR A 137 13.47 4.69 8.88
CA TYR A 137 13.48 4.57 10.32
C TYR A 137 14.05 3.23 10.80
N MET A 138 13.67 2.11 10.20
CA MET A 138 14.24 0.80 10.56
C MET A 138 15.78 0.80 10.47
N ARG A 139 16.34 1.47 9.45
CA ARG A 139 17.79 1.62 9.27
C ARG A 139 18.43 2.54 10.29
N GLU A 140 17.74 3.62 10.65
CA GLU A 140 18.18 4.53 11.72
C GLU A 140 18.32 3.81 13.06
N GLN A 141 17.49 2.79 13.28
CA GLN A 141 17.51 1.98 14.48
C GLN A 141 18.60 0.90 14.49
N GLN A 142 19.36 0.68 13.40
CA GLN A 142 20.38 -0.37 13.38
C GLN A 142 21.45 -0.14 14.46
N CYS A 143 21.68 -1.16 15.27
CA CYS A 143 22.70 -1.20 16.32
C CYS A 143 23.85 -2.12 15.92
N GLY A 144 25.08 -1.81 16.33
CA GLY A 144 26.27 -2.44 15.75
C GLY A 144 26.82 -1.49 14.71
N TYR A 145 26.57 -1.68 13.42
CA TYR A 145 26.79 -0.62 12.42
C TYR A 145 25.49 0.17 12.23
N ASN A 146 25.59 1.50 12.18
CA ASN A 146 24.45 2.37 11.95
C ASN A 146 24.68 3.23 10.68
N PRO A 147 23.86 3.08 9.62
CA PRO A 147 24.09 3.75 8.35
C PRO A 147 23.89 5.28 8.39
N VAL A 148 23.14 5.78 9.38
CA VAL A 148 22.77 7.19 9.48
C VAL A 148 23.89 8.01 10.09
N ILE A 149 24.50 7.52 11.17
CA ILE A 149 25.72 8.12 11.73
C ILE A 149 27.00 7.66 11.00
N ARG A 150 26.92 6.61 10.16
CA ARG A 150 28.04 5.99 9.43
C ARG A 150 29.17 5.51 10.34
N ASP A 151 28.81 5.09 11.54
CA ASP A 151 29.73 4.56 12.54
C ASP A 151 29.05 3.41 13.30
N SER A 152 29.73 2.89 14.32
CA SER A 152 29.26 1.77 15.11
C SER A 152 28.90 2.15 16.54
N CYS A 153 27.87 1.50 17.09
CA CYS A 153 27.42 1.67 18.46
C CYS A 153 27.32 0.31 19.17
N HIS A 154 27.49 0.35 20.49
CA HIS A 154 27.33 -0.82 21.39
C HIS A 154 28.10 -2.07 20.93
N THR A 155 29.32 -1.88 20.41
CA THR A 155 30.18 -2.92 19.83
C THR A 155 30.74 -3.93 20.85
N HIS A 156 30.48 -3.71 22.14
CA HIS A 156 30.94 -4.53 23.26
C HIS A 156 29.81 -5.39 23.87
N ASP A 157 28.61 -5.38 23.29
CA ASP A 157 27.51 -6.19 23.84
C ASP A 157 27.82 -7.69 23.75
N GLY A 158 27.72 -8.44 24.84
CA GLY A 158 27.32 -8.04 26.19
C GLY A 158 27.56 -9.16 27.20
N TYR A 159 26.99 -9.03 28.40
CA TYR A 159 27.18 -10.01 29.48
C TYR A 159 25.86 -10.63 29.93
N THR A 160 25.84 -11.95 30.06
CA THR A 160 24.64 -12.71 30.43
C THR A 160 24.22 -12.49 31.88
N ILE A 161 22.91 -12.57 32.10
CA ILE A 161 22.30 -12.68 33.42
C ILE A 161 21.13 -13.66 33.38
N TYR A 162 20.85 -14.31 34.51
CA TYR A 162 19.71 -15.21 34.72
C TYR A 162 19.72 -16.49 33.87
N GLY A 163 20.85 -16.82 33.24
CA GLY A 163 20.98 -17.98 32.37
C GLY A 163 21.55 -19.23 33.03
N PRO A 164 21.69 -20.34 32.27
CA PRO A 164 22.30 -21.59 32.74
C PRO A 164 23.84 -21.51 32.85
N MET A 165 24.44 -20.43 32.35
CA MET A 165 25.85 -20.06 32.52
C MET A 165 26.01 -19.14 33.75
N PRO A 166 27.23 -19.00 34.31
CA PRO A 166 27.48 -17.99 35.33
C PRO A 166 27.10 -16.59 34.82
N ASP A 167 26.45 -15.79 35.68
CA ASP A 167 26.20 -14.38 35.39
C ASP A 167 27.52 -13.66 35.05
N SER A 168 27.42 -12.63 34.23
CA SER A 168 28.55 -11.91 33.65
C SER A 168 29.41 -12.71 32.66
N THR A 169 28.93 -13.88 32.19
CA THR A 169 29.56 -14.55 31.04
C THR A 169 29.34 -13.70 29.78
N PHE A 170 30.41 -13.38 29.06
CA PHE A 170 30.33 -12.67 27.78
C PHE A 170 29.55 -13.47 26.72
N VAL A 171 28.67 -12.79 26.00
CA VAL A 171 27.94 -13.30 24.83
C VAL A 171 27.89 -12.20 23.76
N ASN A 172 28.31 -12.50 22.53
CA ASN A 172 28.25 -11.52 21.46
C ASN A 172 26.82 -11.39 20.92
N VAL A 173 26.16 -10.28 21.24
CA VAL A 173 24.80 -9.94 20.78
C VAL A 173 24.75 -8.58 20.06
N VAL A 174 25.88 -8.11 19.54
CA VAL A 174 25.97 -6.90 18.70
C VAL A 174 25.11 -7.08 17.44
N GLY A 175 24.33 -6.09 17.05
CA GLY A 175 23.40 -6.13 15.90
C GLY A 175 21.97 -5.70 16.25
N GLY A 176 21.02 -6.00 15.37
CA GLY A 176 19.60 -5.77 15.63
C GLY A 176 19.22 -4.29 15.61
N TRP A 177 18.07 -3.97 16.17
CA TRP A 177 17.56 -2.60 16.20
C TRP A 177 17.40 -2.09 17.63
N HIS A 178 17.77 -0.84 17.85
CA HIS A 178 17.27 -0.03 18.96
C HIS A 178 15.73 -0.03 18.89
N ASP A 179 15.10 -0.30 20.03
CA ASP A 179 13.68 -0.64 20.08
C ASP A 179 12.75 0.55 19.80
N ALA A 180 13.11 1.68 20.38
CA ALA A 180 12.54 2.98 20.10
C ALA A 180 13.70 3.96 20.13
N THR A 181 13.55 5.14 20.72
CA THR A 181 14.63 6.13 20.64
C THR A 181 15.65 6.04 21.77
N ASP A 182 15.40 5.14 22.71
CA ASP A 182 16.40 4.55 23.60
C ASP A 182 17.28 3.53 22.87
N TYR A 183 18.27 2.96 23.56
CA TYR A 183 19.18 1.97 22.98
C TYR A 183 18.95 0.55 23.47
N LEU A 184 17.79 0.32 24.06
CA LEU A 184 17.32 -1.00 24.46
C LEU A 184 17.03 -1.83 23.21
N ARG A 185 17.18 -3.16 23.35
CA ARG A 185 16.81 -4.08 22.27
C ARG A 185 16.08 -5.26 22.86
N TYR A 186 14.87 -5.52 22.36
CA TYR A 186 14.05 -6.64 22.81
C TYR A 186 13.79 -7.59 21.67
N VAL A 187 13.85 -8.88 21.97
CA VAL A 187 13.38 -9.91 21.04
C VAL A 187 11.88 -9.79 20.81
N THR A 188 11.10 -9.41 21.83
CA THR A 188 9.64 -9.27 21.74
C THR A 188 9.22 -8.41 20.55
N THR A 189 9.81 -7.23 20.39
CA THR A 189 9.49 -6.28 19.30
C THR A 189 10.30 -6.57 18.04
N SER A 190 11.59 -6.86 18.14
CA SER A 190 12.46 -7.07 16.98
C SER A 190 12.05 -8.30 16.17
N ALA A 191 11.68 -9.42 16.82
CA ALA A 191 11.21 -10.61 16.10
C ALA A 191 9.86 -10.35 15.41
N THR A 192 8.95 -9.64 16.07
CA THR A 192 7.67 -9.24 15.46
C THR A 192 7.87 -8.30 14.28
N ALA A 193 8.74 -7.30 14.41
CA ALA A 193 9.07 -6.36 13.33
C ALA A 193 9.69 -7.09 12.13
N ASP A 194 10.66 -7.97 12.37
CA ASP A 194 11.30 -8.78 11.34
C ASP A 194 10.31 -9.72 10.64
N TYR A 195 9.41 -10.37 11.40
CA TYR A 195 8.32 -11.14 10.82
C TYR A 195 7.47 -10.29 9.86
N TYR A 196 7.13 -9.05 10.21
CA TYR A 196 6.34 -8.18 9.32
C TYR A 196 7.11 -7.71 8.08
N LEU A 197 8.41 -7.44 8.18
CA LEU A 197 9.24 -7.12 7.00
C LEU A 197 9.27 -8.31 6.03
N LEU A 198 9.56 -9.51 6.54
CA LEU A 198 9.59 -10.74 5.74
C LEU A 198 8.20 -11.07 5.16
N ALA A 199 7.13 -10.87 5.94
CA ALA A 199 5.76 -11.11 5.49
C ALA A 199 5.34 -10.10 4.43
N ALA A 200 5.73 -8.82 4.56
CA ALA A 200 5.46 -7.79 3.58
C ALA A 200 6.15 -8.11 2.25
N TYR A 201 7.42 -8.55 2.27
CA TYR A 201 8.10 -9.00 1.06
C TYR A 201 7.42 -10.24 0.44
N ARG A 202 7.07 -11.24 1.26
CA ARG A 202 6.40 -12.45 0.79
C ARG A 202 5.07 -12.13 0.09
N ASP A 203 4.28 -11.25 0.68
CA ASP A 203 2.93 -10.95 0.23
C ASP A 203 2.89 -9.88 -0.89
N PHE A 204 3.88 -8.95 -0.92
CA PHE A 204 3.94 -7.81 -1.86
C PHE A 204 5.35 -7.57 -2.43
N PRO A 205 6.00 -8.57 -3.06
CA PRO A 205 7.40 -8.47 -3.49
C PRO A 205 7.64 -7.36 -4.54
N GLU A 206 6.62 -6.97 -5.30
CA GLU A 206 6.71 -5.92 -6.35
C GLU A 206 6.70 -4.48 -5.83
N VAL A 207 6.43 -4.29 -4.54
CA VAL A 207 6.36 -2.97 -3.90
C VAL A 207 7.76 -2.43 -3.63
N PHE A 208 8.64 -3.29 -3.12
CA PHE A 208 9.95 -2.92 -2.58
C PHE A 208 11.03 -2.82 -3.66
N ILE A 209 11.83 -1.77 -3.58
CA ILE A 209 12.94 -1.52 -4.50
C ILE A 209 14.27 -2.10 -3.96
N ASP A 210 15.31 -2.01 -4.77
CA ASP A 210 16.71 -2.30 -4.42
C ASP A 210 17.48 -1.00 -4.64
N SER A 211 17.73 -0.28 -3.54
CA SER A 211 18.35 1.05 -3.53
C SER A 211 19.42 1.21 -2.45
N CYS A 212 19.50 0.27 -1.51
CA CYS A 212 20.44 0.25 -0.41
C CYS A 212 21.29 -1.02 -0.42
N GLN A 213 22.49 -0.93 0.13
CA GLN A 213 23.31 -2.09 0.44
C GLN A 213 22.75 -2.78 1.68
N ALA A 214 23.21 -4.00 1.93
CA ALA A 214 22.78 -4.80 3.09
C ALA A 214 23.02 -4.14 4.47
N ASN A 215 23.91 -3.14 4.54
CA ASN A 215 24.17 -2.36 5.76
C ASN A 215 23.43 -1.02 5.80
N GLY A 216 22.45 -0.81 4.91
CA GLY A 216 21.63 0.40 4.83
C GLY A 216 22.29 1.61 4.16
N LEU A 217 23.53 1.51 3.66
CA LEU A 217 24.14 2.59 2.87
C LEU A 217 23.51 2.69 1.46
N PRO A 218 23.51 3.87 0.82
CA PRO A 218 23.00 4.02 -0.55
C PRO A 218 23.74 3.16 -1.58
N GLY A 219 22.98 2.55 -2.50
CA GLY A 219 23.44 1.78 -3.65
C GLY A 219 22.78 0.42 -3.73
N ALA A 220 22.45 -0.08 -4.92
CA ALA A 220 21.78 -1.37 -5.10
C ALA A 220 22.72 -2.58 -4.94
N ASN A 221 22.22 -3.71 -4.43
CA ASN A 221 22.98 -4.96 -4.24
C ASN A 221 22.32 -6.21 -4.84
N SER A 222 21.29 -6.04 -5.69
CA SER A 222 20.47 -7.11 -6.28
C SER A 222 19.57 -7.86 -5.29
N VAL A 223 19.36 -7.32 -4.10
CA VAL A 223 18.41 -7.80 -3.08
C VAL A 223 17.43 -6.68 -2.80
N SER A 224 16.15 -7.00 -2.66
CA SER A 224 15.18 -5.97 -2.26
C SER A 224 15.53 -5.43 -0.88
N ASP A 225 15.46 -4.12 -0.72
CA ASP A 225 15.84 -3.38 0.49
C ASP A 225 15.18 -3.94 1.77
N VAL A 226 13.93 -4.42 1.66
CA VAL A 226 13.19 -5.05 2.77
C VAL A 226 13.75 -6.41 3.19
N LEU A 227 14.35 -7.17 2.26
CA LEU A 227 14.98 -8.45 2.58
C LEU A 227 16.34 -8.26 3.22
N ASP A 228 17.08 -7.23 2.84
CA ASP A 228 18.31 -6.88 3.54
C ASP A 228 18.02 -6.48 4.98
N GLU A 229 17.01 -5.63 5.18
CA GLU A 229 16.57 -5.23 6.52
C GLU A 229 16.03 -6.42 7.32
N GLY A 230 15.21 -7.30 6.73
CA GLY A 230 14.77 -8.54 7.40
C GLY A 230 15.95 -9.46 7.74
N ASN A 231 16.97 -9.55 6.88
CA ASN A 231 18.16 -10.34 7.20
C ASN A 231 18.99 -9.72 8.34
N TRP A 232 19.00 -8.40 8.49
CA TRP A 232 19.58 -7.73 9.65
C TRP A 232 18.94 -8.21 10.96
N GLY A 233 17.61 -8.28 10.99
CA GLY A 233 16.84 -8.86 12.10
C GLY A 233 17.17 -10.33 12.35
N LEU A 234 17.06 -11.18 11.33
CA LEU A 234 17.30 -12.63 11.44
C LEU A 234 18.70 -12.94 11.96
N THR A 235 19.72 -12.24 11.48
CA THR A 235 21.11 -12.45 11.91
C THR A 235 21.34 -12.04 13.36
N TRP A 236 20.62 -11.03 13.86
CA TRP A 236 20.64 -10.68 15.28
C TRP A 236 19.86 -11.69 16.14
N LEU A 237 18.69 -12.15 15.68
CA LEU A 237 17.93 -13.19 16.37
C LEU A 237 18.74 -14.48 16.53
N LEU A 238 19.57 -14.85 15.55
CA LEU A 238 20.50 -15.98 15.68
C LEU A 238 21.56 -15.76 16.78
N LYS A 239 21.97 -14.52 17.04
CA LYS A 239 22.85 -14.19 18.19
C LYS A 239 22.11 -14.22 19.51
N MET A 240 20.81 -13.90 19.52
CA MET A 240 19.92 -14.02 20.67
C MET A 240 19.46 -15.48 20.92
N ASN A 241 19.68 -16.38 19.96
CA ASN A 241 19.53 -17.82 20.10
C ASN A 241 20.78 -18.60 19.60
N PRO A 242 21.95 -18.45 20.25
CA PRO A 242 23.22 -18.94 19.70
C PRO A 242 23.42 -20.46 19.86
N LYS A 243 22.59 -21.11 20.69
CA LYS A 243 22.59 -22.57 20.92
C LYS A 243 21.14 -23.06 21.04
N PRO A 244 20.86 -24.35 20.78
CA PRO A 244 19.49 -24.89 20.82
C PRO A 244 18.68 -24.61 22.08
N ASP A 245 19.34 -24.38 23.21
CA ASP A 245 18.73 -24.14 24.53
C ASP A 245 19.12 -22.80 25.16
N TRP A 246 19.87 -21.95 24.45
CA TRP A 246 20.21 -20.60 24.91
C TRP A 246 19.34 -19.59 24.20
N PHE A 247 18.42 -18.99 24.93
CA PHE A 247 17.53 -17.96 24.43
C PHE A 247 17.67 -16.72 25.31
N PHE A 248 17.82 -15.56 24.68
CA PHE A 248 17.85 -14.28 25.34
C PHE A 248 16.62 -13.47 24.94
N ASN A 249 16.12 -12.62 25.84
CA ASN A 249 14.93 -11.82 25.62
C ASN A 249 15.24 -10.34 25.37
N GLN A 250 16.33 -9.84 25.96
CA GLN A 250 16.60 -8.40 26.03
C GLN A 250 18.09 -8.11 26.19
N VAL A 251 18.54 -7.01 25.59
CA VAL A 251 19.85 -6.39 25.85
C VAL A 251 19.63 -5.02 26.49
N ALA A 252 20.43 -4.71 27.51
CA ALA A 252 20.29 -3.54 28.39
C ALA A 252 18.98 -3.53 29.21
N ASP A 253 18.74 -2.47 29.98
CA ASP A 253 17.53 -2.22 30.77
C ASP A 253 17.36 -0.71 31.02
N ASP A 254 16.28 -0.30 31.68
CA ASP A 254 15.85 1.10 31.86
C ASP A 254 16.88 2.05 32.52
N ARG A 255 18.05 1.57 32.97
CA ARG A 255 19.22 2.44 33.19
C ARG A 255 19.64 3.20 31.93
N ASP A 256 19.29 2.71 30.75
CA ASP A 256 19.46 3.36 29.46
C ASP A 256 18.76 4.73 29.40
N HIS A 257 17.73 4.96 30.22
CA HIS A 257 16.96 6.20 30.24
C HIS A 257 17.64 7.33 31.05
N ALA A 258 18.95 7.24 31.28
CA ALA A 258 19.72 8.26 32.02
C ALA A 258 19.78 9.63 31.34
N GLY A 259 19.45 9.72 30.05
CA GLY A 259 19.35 10.97 29.28
C GLY A 259 19.68 10.78 27.80
N PHE A 260 19.46 11.83 27.01
CA PHE A 260 19.80 11.80 25.58
C PHE A 260 21.31 11.78 25.37
N ARG A 261 21.74 10.93 24.44
CA ARG A 261 23.12 10.80 23.96
C ARG A 261 23.08 10.34 22.51
N MET A 262 24.21 10.35 21.81
CA MET A 262 24.30 9.68 20.51
C MET A 262 24.63 8.19 20.73
N PRO A 263 24.21 7.26 19.86
CA PRO A 263 24.39 5.83 20.11
C PRO A 263 25.86 5.40 20.10
N ASP A 264 26.70 6.03 19.27
CA ASP A 264 28.16 5.86 19.24
C ASP A 264 28.87 6.46 20.46
N LYS A 265 28.15 7.25 21.26
CA LYS A 265 28.66 7.96 22.46
C LYS A 265 27.88 7.60 23.71
N ASP A 266 27.23 6.44 23.71
CA ASP A 266 26.51 5.96 24.87
C ASP A 266 27.48 5.73 26.03
N SER A 267 27.22 6.46 27.13
CA SER A 267 28.07 6.50 28.32
C SER A 267 27.41 5.84 29.54
N VAL A 268 26.22 5.24 29.37
CA VAL A 268 25.52 4.54 30.45
C VAL A 268 26.35 3.35 30.91
N SER A 269 26.61 3.29 32.22
CA SER A 269 27.34 2.18 32.83
C SER A 269 26.38 1.19 33.48
N TYR A 270 26.56 -0.08 33.14
CA TYR A 270 25.82 -1.20 33.73
C TYR A 270 26.64 -1.95 34.80
N GLY A 271 27.86 -1.47 35.10
CA GLY A 271 28.78 -2.04 36.08
C GLY A 271 29.88 -2.96 35.51
N VAL A 272 29.84 -3.26 34.20
CA VAL A 272 30.80 -4.16 33.53
C VAL A 272 31.41 -3.47 32.30
N GLY A 273 32.26 -2.46 32.53
CA GLY A 273 32.89 -1.71 31.43
C GLY A 273 31.86 -1.09 30.48
N LEU A 274 32.03 -1.34 29.18
CA LEU A 274 31.10 -0.95 28.10
C LEU A 274 30.09 -2.05 27.74
N GLU A 275 30.16 -3.21 28.40
CA GLU A 275 29.24 -4.31 28.15
C GLU A 275 27.88 -4.03 28.80
N ARG A 276 26.80 -4.47 28.15
CA ARG A 276 25.42 -4.31 28.63
C ARG A 276 24.81 -5.66 29.01
N PRO A 277 23.89 -5.72 30.00
CA PRO A 277 23.29 -6.96 30.45
C PRO A 277 22.45 -7.60 29.34
N VAL A 278 22.49 -8.93 29.26
CA VAL A 278 21.73 -9.73 28.31
C VAL A 278 20.86 -10.71 29.10
N TYR A 279 19.57 -10.43 29.15
CA TYR A 279 18.60 -11.16 29.97
C TYR A 279 18.24 -12.50 29.31
N PHE A 280 18.55 -13.60 29.98
CA PHE A 280 18.19 -14.94 29.52
C PHE A 280 16.69 -15.21 29.63
N LEU A 281 16.10 -15.92 28.67
CA LEU A 281 14.69 -16.29 28.65
C LEU A 281 14.40 -17.48 29.60
N ASN A 282 14.48 -17.30 30.91
CA ASN A 282 14.20 -18.38 31.88
C ASN A 282 12.71 -18.52 32.28
N GLY A 283 11.89 -17.57 31.82
CA GLY A 283 10.45 -17.50 32.06
C GLY A 283 10.05 -17.27 33.52
N GLY A 284 10.92 -16.73 34.36
CA GLY A 284 10.57 -16.22 35.70
C GLY A 284 10.64 -14.68 35.76
N PRO A 285 10.16 -14.06 36.84
CA PRO A 285 10.29 -12.62 37.09
C PRO A 285 11.75 -12.13 37.00
N GLN A 286 11.98 -11.04 36.27
CA GLN A 286 13.32 -10.49 36.02
C GLN A 286 13.41 -8.99 36.29
N GLY A 287 14.59 -8.62 36.77
CA GLY A 287 15.03 -7.27 37.13
C GLY A 287 16.17 -7.37 38.15
N ILE A 288 17.29 -6.69 37.92
CA ILE A 288 18.51 -6.86 38.76
C ILE A 288 18.35 -6.09 40.07
N GLY A 289 17.77 -4.92 40.01
CA GLY A 289 17.62 -3.97 41.11
C GLY A 289 16.30 -4.09 41.86
N LYS A 290 15.67 -2.94 42.10
CA LYS A 290 14.50 -2.85 42.98
C LYS A 290 13.24 -3.41 42.33
N TYR A 291 13.04 -3.12 41.05
CA TYR A 291 11.84 -3.50 40.33
C TYR A 291 12.06 -4.82 39.59
N LYS A 292 10.97 -5.57 39.42
CA LYS A 292 10.94 -6.82 38.67
C LYS A 292 9.65 -6.88 37.87
N ASN A 293 9.72 -7.48 36.69
CA ASN A 293 8.54 -7.81 35.91
C ASN A 293 7.77 -9.00 36.53
N THR A 294 6.69 -9.41 35.88
CA THR A 294 5.78 -10.49 36.33
C THR A 294 5.73 -11.67 35.36
N THR A 295 6.81 -11.89 34.61
CA THR A 295 6.96 -12.99 33.65
C THR A 295 6.58 -14.36 34.26
N THR A 296 5.80 -15.15 33.52
CA THR A 296 5.32 -16.47 33.97
C THR A 296 5.81 -17.64 33.13
N GLY A 297 6.31 -17.39 31.92
CA GLY A 297 6.75 -18.43 31.01
C GLY A 297 7.68 -17.91 29.93
N VAL A 298 7.95 -18.75 28.94
CA VAL A 298 8.88 -18.44 27.83
C VAL A 298 8.17 -18.38 26.48
N SER A 299 6.87 -18.70 26.43
CA SER A 299 6.17 -19.03 25.20
C SER A 299 5.95 -17.83 24.29
N SER A 300 5.70 -16.62 24.80
CA SER A 300 5.49 -15.46 23.93
C SER A 300 6.74 -15.17 23.09
N THR A 301 7.90 -14.96 23.74
CA THR A 301 9.19 -14.77 23.05
C THR A 301 9.58 -15.96 22.18
N ALA A 302 9.43 -17.19 22.68
CA ALA A 302 9.81 -18.39 21.93
C ALA A 302 8.94 -18.61 20.68
N GLY A 303 7.64 -18.29 20.75
CA GLY A 303 6.72 -18.30 19.62
C GLY A 303 7.12 -17.29 18.54
N LYS A 304 7.51 -16.08 18.95
CA LYS A 304 8.04 -15.03 18.04
C LYS A 304 9.34 -15.44 17.35
N PHE A 305 10.28 -16.06 18.07
CA PHE A 305 11.46 -16.67 17.43
C PHE A 305 11.04 -17.74 16.41
N ALA A 306 10.16 -18.66 16.80
CA ALA A 306 9.74 -19.77 15.97
C ALA A 306 9.08 -19.32 14.67
N SER A 307 8.15 -18.37 14.74
CA SER A 307 7.44 -17.85 13.57
C SER A 307 8.37 -17.12 12.61
N THR A 308 9.25 -16.26 13.15
CA THR A 308 10.18 -15.43 12.36
C THR A 308 11.22 -16.28 11.66
N PHE A 309 11.87 -17.21 12.38
CA PHE A 309 12.82 -18.13 11.76
C PHE A 309 12.15 -19.06 10.75
N ALA A 310 10.91 -19.53 11.00
CA ALA A 310 10.20 -20.36 10.03
C ALA A 310 9.88 -19.59 8.74
N LEU A 311 9.45 -18.32 8.85
CA LEU A 311 9.22 -17.47 7.69
C LEU A 311 10.52 -17.12 6.96
N GLY A 312 11.60 -16.84 7.69
CA GLY A 312 12.94 -16.65 7.11
C GLY A 312 13.40 -17.88 6.34
N SER A 313 13.25 -19.08 6.91
CA SER A 313 13.56 -20.34 6.23
C SER A 313 12.79 -20.52 4.93
N LEU A 314 11.48 -20.23 4.93
CA LEU A 314 10.64 -20.27 3.72
C LEU A 314 11.12 -19.27 2.67
N THR A 315 11.51 -18.06 3.09
CA THR A 315 11.97 -16.96 2.24
C THR A 315 13.29 -17.30 1.54
N TYR A 316 14.29 -17.77 2.29
CA TYR A 316 15.63 -18.06 1.76
C TYR A 316 15.77 -19.46 1.14
N ARG A 317 14.74 -20.31 1.20
CA ARG A 317 14.79 -21.71 0.73
C ARG A 317 15.35 -21.88 -0.68
N LYS A 318 15.09 -20.92 -1.59
CA LYS A 318 15.53 -20.96 -2.99
C LYS A 318 16.88 -20.26 -3.21
N THR A 319 17.15 -19.17 -2.49
CA THR A 319 18.31 -18.30 -2.71
C THR A 319 19.52 -18.73 -1.87
N ASP A 320 19.30 -19.15 -0.63
CA ASP A 320 20.32 -19.73 0.25
C ASP A 320 19.76 -20.93 1.05
N PRO A 321 19.79 -22.14 0.46
CA PRO A 321 19.31 -23.35 1.13
C PRO A 321 20.15 -23.76 2.36
N GLY A 322 21.38 -23.26 2.49
CA GLY A 322 22.23 -23.50 3.67
C GLY A 322 21.70 -22.71 4.85
N TYR A 323 21.53 -21.41 4.66
CA TYR A 323 20.96 -20.51 5.64
C TYR A 323 19.52 -20.88 6.00
N ALA A 324 18.69 -21.22 5.02
CA ALA A 324 17.31 -21.65 5.26
C ALA A 324 17.21 -22.87 6.20
N ARG A 325 18.14 -23.83 6.12
CA ARG A 325 18.19 -25.00 7.02
C ARG A 325 18.62 -24.62 8.43
N ILE A 326 19.51 -23.65 8.58
CA ILE A 326 19.87 -23.11 9.91
C ILE A 326 18.61 -22.51 10.53
N LEU A 327 17.93 -21.61 9.83
CA LEU A 327 16.69 -20.97 10.30
C LEU A 327 15.60 -22.00 10.63
N GLU A 328 15.42 -23.03 9.81
CA GLU A 328 14.47 -24.13 10.09
C GLU A 328 14.77 -24.83 11.43
N GLN A 329 16.03 -25.17 11.69
CA GLN A 329 16.42 -25.81 12.94
C GLN A 329 16.19 -24.90 14.15
N HIS A 330 16.52 -23.61 14.03
CA HIS A 330 16.25 -22.63 15.07
C HIS A 330 14.74 -22.44 15.30
N ALA A 331 13.92 -22.44 14.25
CA ALA A 331 12.46 -22.35 14.38
C ALA A 331 11.89 -23.51 15.18
N ILE A 332 12.30 -24.75 14.87
CA ILE A 332 11.86 -25.96 15.58
C ILE A 332 12.33 -25.92 17.04
N ASN A 333 13.60 -25.59 17.29
CA ASN A 333 14.15 -25.50 18.64
C ASN A 333 13.42 -24.45 19.49
N SER A 334 13.13 -23.29 18.91
CA SER A 334 12.42 -22.19 19.57
C SER A 334 11.02 -22.62 19.98
N TYR A 335 10.28 -23.25 19.07
CA TYR A 335 8.93 -23.70 19.39
C TYR A 335 8.90 -24.77 20.47
N GLU A 336 9.80 -25.77 20.40
CA GLU A 336 9.94 -26.80 21.45
C GLU A 336 10.41 -26.20 22.79
N TYR A 337 11.21 -25.12 22.78
CA TYR A 337 11.53 -24.35 23.99
C TYR A 337 10.29 -23.68 24.58
N GLY A 338 9.46 -23.06 23.73
CA GLY A 338 8.19 -22.44 24.08
C GLY A 338 7.21 -23.38 24.79
N LEU A 339 7.25 -24.67 24.48
CA LEU A 339 6.41 -25.70 25.11
C LEU A 339 6.86 -26.09 26.52
N LYS A 340 8.12 -25.81 26.92
CA LYS A 340 8.67 -26.25 28.22
C LYS A 340 8.08 -25.50 29.40
N LYS A 341 7.78 -24.21 29.23
CA LYS A 341 7.22 -23.35 30.29
C LYS A 341 6.17 -22.39 29.71
N PRO A 342 4.91 -22.87 29.56
CA PRO A 342 3.79 -22.06 29.08
C PRO A 342 3.61 -20.75 29.84
N GLY A 343 3.53 -19.64 29.13
CA GLY A 343 3.30 -18.32 29.71
C GLY A 343 3.95 -17.19 28.92
N TYR A 344 3.68 -15.97 29.34
CA TYR A 344 4.22 -14.76 28.72
C TYR A 344 5.57 -14.37 29.32
N THR A 345 6.37 -13.69 28.50
CA THR A 345 7.64 -13.05 28.89
C THR A 345 7.49 -11.54 28.76
N GLN A 346 7.89 -10.82 29.81
CA GLN A 346 7.92 -9.35 29.82
C GLN A 346 9.36 -8.85 29.69
N THR A 347 9.54 -7.60 29.25
CA THR A 347 10.87 -6.97 29.33
C THR A 347 11.27 -6.77 30.79
N ALA A 348 12.57 -6.80 31.06
CA ALA A 348 13.14 -6.62 32.39
C ALA A 348 13.34 -5.13 32.69
N CYS A 349 13.11 -4.76 33.94
CA CYS A 349 13.31 -3.42 34.50
C CYS A 349 14.31 -3.46 35.66
N ASP A 350 14.91 -2.32 36.01
CA ASP A 350 15.92 -2.20 37.06
C ASP A 350 15.61 -1.02 38.01
N VAL A 351 15.58 0.20 37.46
CA VAL A 351 15.51 1.47 38.23
C VAL A 351 14.12 2.07 38.31
N SER A 352 13.20 1.65 37.45
CA SER A 352 11.81 2.10 37.37
C SER A 352 10.85 0.90 37.28
N PRO A 353 9.54 1.10 37.57
CA PRO A 353 8.55 0.04 37.44
C PRO A 353 8.04 -0.14 36.00
N TYR A 354 8.59 0.57 35.01
CA TYR A 354 8.12 0.54 33.62
C TYR A 354 8.79 -0.60 32.83
N TYR A 355 7.99 -1.37 32.11
CA TYR A 355 8.41 -2.44 31.20
C TYR A 355 7.24 -2.80 30.27
N TYR A 356 7.49 -3.60 29.23
CA TYR A 356 6.45 -4.13 28.36
C TYR A 356 5.68 -5.21 29.09
N THR A 357 4.42 -4.92 29.37
CA THR A 357 3.59 -5.70 30.29
C THR A 357 2.86 -6.85 29.61
N GLU A 358 3.38 -7.38 28.49
CA GLU A 358 2.80 -8.49 27.74
C GLU A 358 2.26 -9.60 28.66
N LYS A 359 1.00 -9.99 28.44
CA LYS A 359 0.30 -11.07 29.14
C LYS A 359 -0.30 -12.11 28.21
N ASP A 360 -0.22 -11.88 26.90
CA ASP A 360 -0.58 -12.87 25.89
C ASP A 360 0.65 -13.67 25.44
N TRP A 361 0.41 -14.87 24.94
CA TRP A 361 1.45 -15.77 24.43
C TRP A 361 0.88 -16.84 23.51
N LYS A 362 -0.45 -17.03 23.52
CA LYS A 362 -1.09 -18.12 22.78
C LYS A 362 -1.07 -17.82 21.29
N ASP A 363 -1.29 -16.57 20.92
CA ASP A 363 -1.14 -16.06 19.57
C ASP A 363 0.28 -16.21 19.01
N ASP A 364 1.31 -15.98 19.83
CA ASP A 364 2.69 -16.19 19.41
C ASP A 364 2.97 -17.66 19.13
N MET A 365 2.50 -18.54 20.03
CA MET A 365 2.62 -19.99 19.83
C MET A 365 1.72 -20.48 18.70
N GLU A 366 0.56 -19.86 18.48
CA GLU A 366 -0.30 -20.12 17.32
C GLU A 366 0.45 -19.81 16.03
N LEU A 367 1.02 -18.61 15.92
CA LEU A 367 1.76 -18.17 14.75
C LEU A 367 2.99 -19.07 14.52
N GLY A 368 3.76 -19.36 15.57
CA GLY A 368 4.90 -20.28 15.50
C GLY A 368 4.50 -21.67 14.98
N ALA A 369 3.40 -22.23 15.50
CA ALA A 369 2.86 -23.51 15.06
C ALA A 369 2.33 -23.45 13.62
N ALA A 370 1.63 -22.39 13.24
CA ALA A 370 1.11 -22.20 11.89
C ALA A 370 2.26 -22.14 10.86
N MET A 371 3.32 -21.40 11.16
CA MET A 371 4.49 -21.30 10.28
C MET A 371 5.29 -22.61 10.22
N LEU A 372 5.46 -23.32 11.34
CA LEU A 372 6.12 -24.63 11.35
C LEU A 372 5.31 -25.69 10.58
N TRP A 373 3.98 -25.64 10.63
CA TRP A 373 3.14 -26.48 9.80
C TRP A 373 3.36 -26.21 8.30
N GLN A 374 3.40 -24.94 7.89
CA GLN A 374 3.72 -24.57 6.50
C GLN A 374 5.13 -24.99 6.08
N LEU A 375 6.10 -24.88 6.99
CA LEU A 375 7.50 -25.23 6.76
C LEU A 375 7.70 -26.74 6.57
N THR A 376 7.11 -27.55 7.46
CA THR A 376 7.40 -28.99 7.60
C THR A 376 6.32 -29.91 7.05
N GLY A 377 5.08 -29.44 6.92
CA GLY A 377 3.90 -30.26 6.61
C GLY A 377 3.41 -31.13 7.77
N ASP A 378 4.03 -31.10 8.95
CA ASP A 378 3.64 -31.93 10.09
C ASP A 378 2.31 -31.44 10.71
N LYS A 379 1.30 -32.32 10.68
CA LYS A 379 -0.02 -32.07 11.25
C LYS A 379 -0.02 -31.90 12.78
N LYS A 380 1.05 -32.27 13.49
CA LYS A 380 1.23 -31.93 14.92
C LYS A 380 1.12 -30.42 15.13
N TYR A 381 1.85 -29.64 14.34
CA TYR A 381 1.85 -28.19 14.46
C TYR A 381 0.49 -27.60 14.08
N LEU A 382 -0.16 -28.10 13.03
CA LEU A 382 -1.52 -27.67 12.68
C LEU A 382 -2.51 -27.88 13.84
N ARG A 383 -2.48 -29.04 14.51
CA ARG A 383 -3.36 -29.32 15.65
C ARG A 383 -3.10 -28.37 16.82
N GLN A 384 -1.83 -28.06 17.09
CA GLN A 384 -1.46 -27.12 18.15
C GLN A 384 -1.86 -25.69 17.81
N ALA A 385 -1.63 -25.25 16.57
CA ALA A 385 -2.04 -23.93 16.08
C ALA A 385 -3.55 -23.73 16.23
N LEU A 386 -4.37 -24.68 15.77
CA LEU A 386 -5.83 -24.61 15.93
C LEU A 386 -6.28 -24.62 17.40
N ALA A 387 -5.54 -25.29 18.29
CA ALA A 387 -5.83 -25.28 19.73
C ALA A 387 -5.55 -23.90 20.35
N TYR A 388 -4.45 -23.26 19.97
CA TYR A 388 -4.12 -21.90 20.40
C TYR A 388 -5.09 -20.86 19.82
N ALA A 389 -5.46 -21.00 18.54
CA ALA A 389 -6.46 -20.14 17.90
C ALA A 389 -7.80 -20.15 18.64
N LYS A 390 -8.23 -21.32 19.12
CA LYS A 390 -9.43 -21.45 19.95
C LYS A 390 -9.27 -20.83 21.35
N ALA A 391 -8.05 -20.77 21.86
CA ALA A 391 -7.74 -20.25 23.19
C ALA A 391 -7.46 -18.73 23.22
N ASP A 392 -7.25 -18.11 22.05
CA ASP A 392 -7.17 -16.67 21.82
C ASP A 392 -8.02 -16.24 20.59
N PRO A 393 -9.36 -16.35 20.67
CA PRO A 393 -10.25 -15.99 19.56
C PRO A 393 -10.31 -14.48 19.31
N LEU A 394 -9.99 -13.65 20.30
CA LEU A 394 -10.15 -12.20 20.23
C LEU A 394 -9.14 -11.50 21.12
N LYS A 395 -8.41 -10.52 20.57
CA LYS A 395 -7.58 -9.61 21.35
C LYS A 395 -8.41 -8.81 22.35
N PRO A 396 -8.15 -8.91 23.67
CA PRO A 396 -9.02 -8.30 24.69
C PRO A 396 -9.11 -6.77 24.63
N TRP A 397 -8.12 -6.08 24.05
CA TRP A 397 -8.20 -4.62 23.90
C TRP A 397 -9.27 -4.17 22.91
N MET A 398 -9.68 -5.04 21.97
CA MET A 398 -10.67 -4.70 20.93
C MET A 398 -12.05 -4.50 21.56
N GLY A 399 -12.43 -3.23 21.72
CA GLY A 399 -13.66 -2.84 22.43
C GLY A 399 -13.44 -2.37 23.87
N ALA A 400 -12.22 -2.49 24.41
CA ALA A 400 -11.87 -1.95 25.73
C ALA A 400 -11.48 -0.46 25.64
N ASP A 401 -11.45 0.22 26.79
CA ASP A 401 -10.97 1.60 26.93
C ASP A 401 -9.63 1.70 27.65
N THR A 402 -9.18 0.63 28.32
CA THR A 402 -7.98 0.61 29.15
C THR A 402 -7.17 -0.65 28.91
N MET A 403 -5.85 -0.51 28.92
CA MET A 403 -4.87 -1.59 28.83
C MET A 403 -3.54 -1.05 29.39
N THR A 404 -2.73 -1.90 30.01
CA THR A 404 -1.35 -1.51 30.37
C THR A 404 -0.42 -1.55 29.15
N HIS A 405 0.70 -0.83 29.20
CA HIS A 405 1.63 -0.71 28.08
C HIS A 405 2.08 -2.09 27.56
N TYR A 406 1.81 -2.40 26.27
CA TYR A 406 2.08 -3.70 25.61
C TYR A 406 1.33 -4.94 26.17
N GLU A 407 0.28 -4.80 27.00
CA GLU A 407 -0.37 -5.94 27.67
C GLU A 407 -0.83 -7.07 26.72
N TYR A 408 -1.30 -6.72 25.52
CA TYR A 408 -1.78 -7.66 24.50
C TYR A 408 -1.02 -7.53 23.18
N PHE A 409 0.27 -7.19 23.24
CA PHE A 409 1.16 -7.22 22.09
C PHE A 409 1.19 -8.62 21.44
N PRO A 410 1.24 -8.78 20.10
CA PRO A 410 1.45 -7.81 19.02
C PRO A 410 0.18 -7.14 18.48
N PHE A 411 -0.82 -6.91 19.34
CA PHE A 411 -2.04 -6.14 19.10
C PHE A 411 -3.03 -6.68 18.06
N TYR A 412 -2.64 -7.65 17.25
CA TYR A 412 -3.55 -8.52 16.50
C TYR A 412 -2.95 -9.93 16.43
N ASN A 413 -3.79 -10.95 16.20
CA ASN A 413 -3.31 -12.32 16.11
C ASN A 413 -3.05 -12.69 14.63
N ALA A 414 -1.78 -12.76 14.23
CA ALA A 414 -1.37 -13.12 12.87
C ALA A 414 -1.55 -14.61 12.55
N GLY A 415 -1.59 -15.47 13.59
CA GLY A 415 -1.81 -16.91 13.44
C GLY A 415 -3.13 -17.24 12.75
N HIS A 416 -4.19 -16.48 13.08
CA HIS A 416 -5.50 -16.63 12.45
C HIS A 416 -5.43 -16.51 10.93
N TYR A 417 -4.70 -15.50 10.43
CA TYR A 417 -4.53 -15.26 9.00
C TYR A 417 -3.70 -16.36 8.33
N GLU A 418 -2.55 -16.71 8.90
CA GLU A 418 -1.65 -17.73 8.35
C GLU A 418 -2.31 -19.11 8.25
N LEU A 419 -3.14 -19.47 9.23
CA LEU A 419 -3.96 -20.68 9.17
C LEU A 419 -5.08 -20.57 8.13
N ALA A 420 -5.85 -19.47 8.13
CA ALA A 420 -7.00 -19.31 7.24
C ALA A 420 -6.63 -19.21 5.74
N LYS A 421 -5.41 -18.76 5.40
CA LYS A 421 -4.88 -18.80 4.02
C LYS A 421 -4.79 -20.22 3.47
N ASN A 422 -4.43 -21.17 4.34
CA ASN A 422 -4.03 -22.53 3.94
C ASN A 422 -5.09 -23.60 4.25
N LEU A 423 -6.10 -23.26 5.04
CA LEU A 423 -7.22 -24.14 5.39
C LEU A 423 -8.44 -23.90 4.51
N HIS A 424 -9.38 -24.84 4.55
CA HIS A 424 -10.68 -24.77 3.88
C HIS A 424 -11.79 -25.26 4.83
N GLY A 425 -13.06 -24.94 4.51
CA GLY A 425 -14.20 -25.40 5.31
C GLY A 425 -14.30 -24.74 6.68
N LYS A 426 -14.77 -25.51 7.68
CA LYS A 426 -15.21 -24.97 8.98
C LYS A 426 -14.08 -24.34 9.79
N GLU A 427 -12.88 -24.93 9.80
CA GLU A 427 -11.75 -24.34 10.52
C GLU A 427 -11.39 -22.97 9.94
N ARG A 428 -11.36 -22.84 8.61
CA ARG A 428 -11.11 -21.56 7.93
C ARG A 428 -12.19 -20.52 8.27
N GLU A 429 -13.46 -20.91 8.21
CA GLU A 429 -14.59 -20.03 8.51
C GLU A 429 -14.56 -19.53 9.95
N GLN A 430 -14.16 -20.38 10.90
CA GLN A 430 -14.04 -20.02 12.32
C GLN A 430 -12.93 -18.98 12.55
N LEU A 431 -11.77 -19.15 11.93
CA LEU A 431 -10.65 -18.19 12.02
C LEU A 431 -11.03 -16.82 11.43
N ILE A 432 -11.76 -16.82 10.32
CA ILE A 432 -12.32 -15.59 9.73
C ILE A 432 -13.35 -14.94 10.67
N ALA A 433 -14.16 -15.75 11.37
CA ALA A 433 -15.14 -15.25 12.33
C ALA A 433 -14.48 -14.57 13.53
N TYR A 434 -13.34 -15.07 14.03
CA TYR A 434 -12.56 -14.44 15.09
C TYR A 434 -12.12 -13.01 14.74
N TYR A 435 -11.57 -12.81 13.54
CA TYR A 435 -11.28 -11.45 13.04
C TYR A 435 -12.53 -10.58 12.97
N ARG A 436 -13.63 -11.12 12.42
CA ARG A 436 -14.89 -10.38 12.33
C ARG A 436 -15.40 -9.94 13.70
N GLU A 437 -15.33 -10.80 14.71
CA GLU A 437 -15.76 -10.50 16.08
C GLU A 437 -14.98 -9.34 16.69
N GLY A 438 -13.65 -9.32 16.52
CA GLY A 438 -12.83 -8.21 17.00
C GLY A 438 -13.04 -6.91 16.24
N ILE A 439 -13.17 -6.98 14.91
CA ILE A 439 -13.52 -5.81 14.10
C ILE A 439 -14.88 -5.26 14.50
N GLN A 440 -15.86 -6.14 14.76
CA GLN A 440 -17.19 -5.74 15.21
C GLN A 440 -17.17 -5.09 16.60
N ALA A 441 -16.32 -5.56 17.52
CA ALA A 441 -16.16 -4.96 18.84
C ALA A 441 -15.63 -3.52 18.76
N VAL A 442 -14.63 -3.27 17.91
CA VAL A 442 -14.12 -1.91 17.64
C VAL A 442 -15.17 -1.08 16.90
N TRP A 443 -15.85 -1.65 15.90
CA TRP A 443 -16.89 -0.97 15.14
C TRP A 443 -18.05 -0.50 16.00
N ASN A 444 -18.42 -1.27 17.02
CA ASN A 444 -19.47 -0.91 17.96
C ASN A 444 -19.20 0.41 18.69
N LYS A 445 -17.94 0.79 18.89
CA LYS A 445 -17.54 2.10 19.42
C LYS A 445 -17.36 3.13 18.31
N ALA A 446 -16.63 2.76 17.26
CA ALA A 446 -16.25 3.65 16.16
C ALA A 446 -17.43 4.32 15.45
N LYS A 447 -18.53 3.59 15.22
CA LYS A 447 -19.71 4.07 14.47
C LYS A 447 -20.41 5.30 15.08
N HIS A 448 -20.03 5.69 16.29
CA HIS A 448 -20.62 6.79 17.04
C HIS A 448 -19.89 8.12 16.90
N ASN A 449 -18.74 8.20 16.21
CA ASN A 449 -18.02 9.45 15.97
C ASN A 449 -17.60 9.62 14.50
N ALA A 450 -17.39 10.86 14.05
CA ALA A 450 -17.08 11.16 12.65
C ALA A 450 -15.74 10.59 12.18
N PHE A 451 -14.78 10.36 13.06
CA PHE A 451 -13.47 9.77 12.71
C PHE A 451 -13.51 8.24 12.61
N TYR A 452 -14.63 7.60 12.97
CA TYR A 452 -14.69 6.14 13.15
C TYR A 452 -13.60 5.61 14.08
N ARG A 453 -13.29 6.37 15.15
CA ARG A 453 -12.31 5.95 16.15
C ARG A 453 -12.96 5.01 17.16
N GLY A 454 -12.51 3.75 17.19
CA GLY A 454 -12.90 2.77 18.23
C GLY A 454 -11.73 2.21 19.03
N VAL A 455 -10.50 2.36 18.51
CA VAL A 455 -9.25 1.98 19.20
C VAL A 455 -8.98 3.00 20.33
N PRO A 456 -8.59 2.53 21.53
CA PRO A 456 -8.40 3.40 22.70
C PRO A 456 -7.21 4.35 22.55
N PHE A 457 -7.24 5.46 23.29
CA PHE A 457 -6.13 6.43 23.37
C PHE A 457 -5.20 6.08 24.54
N ILE A 458 -4.44 5.01 24.42
CA ILE A 458 -3.40 4.65 25.39
C ILE A 458 -2.03 4.80 24.72
N TRP A 459 -0.94 4.65 25.49
CA TRP A 459 0.41 4.66 24.93
C TRP A 459 0.51 3.61 23.80
N CYS A 460 1.07 4.02 22.65
CA CYS A 460 1.11 3.29 21.38
C CYS A 460 -0.26 3.17 20.67
N SER A 461 -1.15 4.16 20.82
CA SER A 461 -2.47 4.13 20.18
C SER A 461 -2.41 4.07 18.65
N ASN A 462 -1.34 4.57 18.03
CA ASN A 462 -1.11 4.44 16.59
C ASN A 462 -0.61 3.04 16.21
N ASN A 463 0.19 2.36 17.03
CA ASN A 463 0.56 0.95 16.80
C ASN A 463 -0.69 0.07 16.77
N LEU A 464 -1.60 0.28 17.75
CA LEU A 464 -2.92 -0.37 17.75
C LEU A 464 -3.73 -0.04 16.49
N THR A 465 -3.64 1.20 16.01
CA THR A 465 -4.35 1.65 14.80
C THR A 465 -3.82 0.97 13.54
N ALA A 466 -2.51 0.89 13.39
CA ALA A 466 -1.85 0.20 12.28
C ALA A 466 -2.17 -1.30 12.29
N ALA A 467 -2.04 -1.95 13.45
CA ALA A 467 -2.38 -3.36 13.63
C ALA A 467 -3.86 -3.65 13.33
N PHE A 468 -4.76 -2.79 13.77
CA PHE A 468 -6.20 -2.92 13.51
C PHE A 468 -6.55 -2.72 12.03
N ALA A 469 -5.99 -1.70 11.39
CA ALA A 469 -6.16 -1.46 9.96
C ALA A 469 -5.67 -2.67 9.14
N MET A 470 -4.52 -3.23 9.51
CA MET A 470 -4.00 -4.45 8.92
C MET A 470 -4.92 -5.64 9.15
N GLN A 471 -5.44 -5.87 10.36
CA GLN A 471 -6.41 -6.94 10.61
C GLN A 471 -7.68 -6.77 9.75
N CYS A 472 -8.20 -5.55 9.60
CA CYS A 472 -9.35 -5.27 8.73
C CYS A 472 -9.06 -5.63 7.26
N TYR A 473 -7.88 -5.23 6.77
CA TYR A 473 -7.41 -5.59 5.44
C TYR A 473 -7.33 -7.11 5.26
N LEU A 474 -6.69 -7.82 6.19
CA LEU A 474 -6.49 -9.27 6.13
C LEU A 474 -7.83 -10.03 6.18
N TYR A 475 -8.76 -9.60 7.04
CA TYR A 475 -10.13 -10.10 7.08
C TYR A 475 -10.81 -9.96 5.72
N ARG A 476 -10.74 -8.77 5.11
CA ARG A 476 -11.35 -8.51 3.80
C ARG A 476 -10.72 -9.37 2.69
N GLN A 477 -9.42 -9.60 2.72
CA GLN A 477 -8.76 -10.50 1.76
C GLN A 477 -9.23 -11.95 1.90
N LEU A 478 -9.41 -12.43 3.14
CA LEU A 478 -9.86 -13.81 3.39
C LEU A 478 -11.35 -14.01 3.08
N SER A 479 -12.19 -13.04 3.41
CA SER A 479 -13.65 -13.18 3.39
C SER A 479 -14.30 -12.61 2.12
N GLY A 480 -13.68 -11.63 1.47
CA GLY A 480 -14.34 -10.79 0.45
C GLY A 480 -15.35 -9.80 1.03
N ASP A 481 -15.53 -9.75 2.35
CA ASP A 481 -16.50 -8.90 3.02
C ASP A 481 -16.00 -7.44 3.10
N ASN A 482 -16.76 -6.53 2.49
CA ASN A 482 -16.47 -5.10 2.45
C ASN A 482 -17.20 -4.29 3.53
N THR A 483 -17.93 -4.94 4.45
CA THR A 483 -18.72 -4.28 5.51
C THR A 483 -17.92 -3.24 6.29
N TYR A 484 -16.64 -3.52 6.58
CA TYR A 484 -15.77 -2.66 7.38
C TYR A 484 -14.80 -1.80 6.56
N ARG A 485 -14.95 -1.74 5.22
CA ARG A 485 -13.98 -1.06 4.35
C ARG A 485 -13.82 0.44 4.67
N GLN A 486 -14.90 1.12 5.09
CA GLN A 486 -14.79 2.51 5.52
C GLN A 486 -14.11 2.68 6.87
N LEU A 487 -14.24 1.71 7.79
CA LEU A 487 -13.54 1.70 9.08
C LEU A 487 -12.05 1.43 8.87
N GLU A 488 -11.71 0.46 8.02
CA GLU A 488 -10.34 0.18 7.58
C GLU A 488 -9.67 1.45 7.04
N GLN A 489 -10.30 2.10 6.05
CA GLN A 489 -9.77 3.32 5.45
C GLN A 489 -9.68 4.46 6.47
N ALA A 490 -10.64 4.62 7.38
CA ALA A 490 -10.57 5.66 8.41
C ALA A 490 -9.37 5.48 9.35
N CYS A 491 -8.92 4.24 9.61
CA CYS A 491 -7.72 3.98 10.39
C CYS A 491 -6.44 4.34 9.61
N VAL A 492 -6.40 4.06 8.31
CA VAL A 492 -5.30 4.51 7.43
C VAL A 492 -5.27 6.03 7.35
N ASP A 493 -6.43 6.67 7.13
CA ASP A 493 -6.55 8.12 7.02
C ASP A 493 -6.18 8.81 8.34
N TRP A 494 -6.46 8.19 9.50
CA TRP A 494 -6.04 8.70 10.82
C TRP A 494 -4.52 8.84 10.91
N LEU A 495 -3.78 7.81 10.49
CA LEU A 495 -2.32 7.82 10.47
C LEU A 495 -1.76 8.85 9.47
N LEU A 496 -2.55 9.24 8.48
CA LEU A 496 -2.17 10.15 7.40
C LEU A 496 -2.85 11.53 7.48
N GLY A 497 -3.32 11.94 8.67
CA GLY A 497 -3.76 13.33 8.92
C GLY A 497 -5.26 13.56 9.10
N CYS A 498 -6.11 12.54 8.89
CA CYS A 498 -7.54 12.63 9.15
C CYS A 498 -7.84 12.36 10.63
N ASN A 499 -7.33 13.23 11.48
CA ASN A 499 -7.46 13.19 12.94
C ASN A 499 -7.69 14.62 13.48
N PRO A 500 -8.05 14.82 14.77
CA PRO A 500 -8.36 16.14 15.31
C PRO A 500 -7.28 17.20 15.13
N TRP A 501 -6.02 16.80 15.10
CA TRP A 501 -4.85 17.67 15.01
C TRP A 501 -4.49 18.06 13.57
N GLY A 502 -4.86 17.22 12.59
CA GLY A 502 -4.53 17.45 11.17
C GLY A 502 -3.03 17.36 10.91
N THR A 503 -2.42 16.33 11.49
CA THR A 503 -1.02 15.97 11.30
C THR A 503 -0.95 14.49 11.00
N THR A 504 -0.09 14.09 10.07
CA THR A 504 0.23 12.68 9.92
C THR A 504 0.95 12.18 11.17
N MET A 505 0.95 10.87 11.34
CA MET A 505 1.58 10.16 12.46
C MET A 505 2.88 9.48 12.02
N ILE A 506 3.35 9.76 10.80
CA ILE A 506 4.56 9.21 10.22
C ILE A 506 5.48 10.38 9.90
N ILE A 507 6.66 10.37 10.51
CA ILE A 507 7.63 11.46 10.41
C ILE A 507 8.07 11.65 8.96
N GLY A 508 7.91 12.87 8.43
CA GLY A 508 8.32 13.23 7.07
C GLY A 508 7.39 12.75 5.94
N LEU A 509 6.24 12.12 6.25
CA LEU A 509 5.32 11.57 5.24
C LEU A 509 3.91 12.19 5.33
N PRO A 510 3.41 12.86 4.28
CA PRO A 510 4.14 13.33 3.09
C PRO A 510 5.01 14.55 3.41
N ALA A 511 6.10 14.74 2.67
CA ALA A 511 7.05 15.83 2.90
C ALA A 511 6.45 17.24 2.77
N ASN A 512 5.32 17.39 2.06
CA ASN A 512 4.61 18.66 1.89
C ASN A 512 3.35 18.77 2.78
N GLY A 513 3.14 17.83 3.70
CA GLY A 513 2.07 17.84 4.69
C GLY A 513 2.53 18.29 6.07
N THR A 514 1.60 18.27 7.03
CA THR A 514 1.90 18.43 8.45
C THR A 514 2.25 17.06 9.02
N HIS A 515 3.44 16.92 9.59
CA HIS A 515 3.93 15.69 10.21
C HIS A 515 4.71 16.06 11.49
N PRO A 516 5.05 15.09 12.36
CA PRO A 516 5.87 15.35 13.53
C PRO A 516 7.22 15.93 13.10
N SER A 517 7.66 16.96 13.80
CA SER A 517 8.82 17.78 13.47
C SER A 517 9.82 17.88 14.63
N ASP A 518 9.39 17.55 15.85
CA ASP A 518 10.21 17.50 17.05
C ASP A 518 9.97 16.20 17.83
N PRO A 519 10.14 15.03 17.19
CA PRO A 519 9.88 13.73 17.82
C PRO A 519 10.84 13.47 19.00
N HIS A 520 10.38 12.69 19.98
CA HIS A 520 11.21 12.22 21.10
C HIS A 520 12.32 11.32 20.56
N SER A 521 13.48 11.88 20.22
CA SER A 521 14.64 11.13 19.75
C SER A 521 15.94 11.90 19.97
N ALA A 522 16.98 11.20 20.43
CA ALA A 522 18.28 11.83 20.57
C ALA A 522 18.91 12.22 19.21
N LEU A 523 18.61 11.49 18.13
CA LEU A 523 19.12 11.79 16.79
C LEU A 523 18.56 13.12 16.25
N SER A 524 17.25 13.34 16.39
CA SER A 524 16.61 14.60 16.00
C SER A 524 17.00 15.75 16.94
N HIS A 525 16.95 15.50 18.25
CA HIS A 525 17.11 16.55 19.25
C HIS A 525 18.57 17.03 19.39
N LEU A 526 19.53 16.11 19.48
CA LEU A 526 20.95 16.46 19.71
C LEU A 526 21.72 16.71 18.41
N ALA A 527 21.42 15.96 17.35
CA ALA A 527 22.18 16.00 16.11
C ALA A 527 21.43 16.61 14.92
N HIS A 528 20.14 16.94 15.09
CA HIS A 528 19.28 17.47 14.02
C HIS A 528 19.23 16.56 12.79
N ILE A 529 19.34 15.25 13.02
CA ILE A 529 19.18 14.22 12.00
C ILE A 529 17.68 13.92 11.89
N ALA A 530 17.12 14.04 10.69
CA ALA A 530 15.74 13.68 10.44
C ALA A 530 15.55 12.17 10.60
N ILE A 531 14.53 11.78 11.37
CA ILE A 531 14.21 10.38 11.64
C ILE A 531 13.00 9.93 10.82
N ASN A 532 13.19 9.88 9.51
CA ASN A 532 12.09 9.79 8.55
C ASN A 532 11.44 8.41 8.54
N GLY A 533 10.12 8.39 8.42
CA GLY A 533 9.36 7.16 8.26
C GLY A 533 8.94 6.49 9.56
N GLY A 534 9.42 6.97 10.71
CA GLY A 534 9.02 6.46 12.02
C GLY A 534 7.54 6.75 12.30
N LEU A 535 6.80 5.72 12.72
CA LEU A 535 5.44 5.86 13.24
C LEU A 535 5.51 6.27 14.71
N VAL A 536 5.02 7.48 15.03
CA VAL A 536 4.94 7.94 16.43
C VAL A 536 3.84 7.23 17.20
N ASP A 537 4.05 7.04 18.51
CA ASP A 537 3.15 6.39 19.46
C ASP A 537 1.69 6.83 19.33
N GLY A 538 1.50 8.13 19.14
CA GLY A 538 0.20 8.73 18.91
C GLY A 538 -0.53 9.16 20.17
N PRO A 539 -1.76 9.66 19.99
CA PRO A 539 -2.47 10.33 21.06
C PRO A 539 -2.81 9.40 22.23
N VAL A 540 -2.72 9.96 23.43
CA VAL A 540 -3.14 9.31 24.68
C VAL A 540 -4.33 10.04 25.30
N TYR A 541 -5.09 9.37 26.17
CA TYR A 541 -6.07 10.04 27.00
C TYR A 541 -5.37 11.12 27.80
N THR A 542 -6.00 12.28 27.96
CA THR A 542 -5.41 13.42 28.70
C THR A 542 -5.01 13.01 30.12
N SER A 543 -5.79 12.14 30.76
CA SER A 543 -5.48 11.59 32.09
C SER A 543 -4.22 10.73 32.14
N ILE A 544 -3.85 10.08 31.03
CA ILE A 544 -2.60 9.31 30.95
C ILE A 544 -1.43 10.28 30.90
N TYR A 545 -1.45 11.24 29.96
CA TYR A 545 -0.41 12.27 29.86
C TYR A 545 -0.16 12.98 31.20
N GLU A 546 -1.24 13.45 31.86
CA GLU A 546 -1.15 14.13 33.16
C GLU A 546 -0.66 13.23 34.31
N GLY A 547 -0.74 11.90 34.15
CA GLY A 547 -0.35 10.92 35.16
C GLY A 547 1.05 10.32 34.96
N LEU A 548 1.71 10.56 33.83
CA LEU A 548 3.03 10.00 33.52
C LEU A 548 4.15 10.78 34.21
N LEU A 549 5.19 10.06 34.63
CA LEU A 549 6.37 10.65 35.26
C LEU A 549 7.37 11.10 34.19
N GLY A 550 7.90 12.32 34.31
CA GLY A 550 8.95 12.83 33.42
C GLY A 550 8.46 13.42 32.10
N VAL A 551 7.20 13.23 31.74
CA VAL A 551 6.57 13.86 30.56
C VAL A 551 6.27 15.33 30.85
N HIS A 552 6.63 16.20 29.91
CA HIS A 552 6.29 17.63 29.93
C HIS A 552 6.39 18.22 28.53
N LEU A 553 5.99 19.47 28.35
CA LEU A 553 6.25 20.22 27.11
C LEU A 553 7.50 21.08 27.26
N SER A 554 8.39 21.03 26.28
CA SER A 554 9.59 21.87 26.23
C SER A 554 9.30 23.26 25.64
N LYS A 555 8.20 23.39 24.88
CA LYS A 555 7.75 24.63 24.23
C LYS A 555 6.23 24.78 24.29
N PRO A 556 5.64 25.95 23.93
CA PRO A 556 4.20 26.10 23.86
C PRO A 556 3.55 25.08 22.92
N ASP A 557 2.43 24.50 23.36
CA ASP A 557 1.71 23.48 22.58
C ASP A 557 1.18 24.05 21.26
N LYS A 558 1.78 23.59 20.16
CA LYS A 558 1.38 23.86 18.77
C LYS A 558 -0.09 23.53 18.51
N TYR A 559 -0.60 22.51 19.19
CA TYR A 559 -1.93 21.97 19.03
C TYR A 559 -2.90 22.35 20.15
N ALA A 560 -2.55 23.32 21.02
CA ALA A 560 -3.40 23.73 22.14
C ALA A 560 -4.88 23.95 21.76
N PRO A 561 -5.23 24.56 20.60
CA PRO A 561 -6.62 24.72 20.20
C PRO A 561 -7.37 23.39 19.92
N PHE A 562 -6.66 22.29 19.66
CA PHE A 562 -7.26 21.00 19.29
C PHE A 562 -7.07 19.91 20.35
N GLN A 563 -6.41 20.22 21.47
CA GLN A 563 -6.44 19.35 22.64
C GLN A 563 -7.84 19.30 23.26
N SER A 564 -8.11 18.23 24.00
CA SER A 564 -9.41 18.02 24.64
C SER A 564 -9.26 17.26 25.95
N ARG A 565 -10.36 17.14 26.71
CA ARG A 565 -10.42 16.22 27.87
C ARG A 565 -10.37 14.74 27.45
N LEU A 566 -10.70 14.44 26.19
CA LEU A 566 -10.71 13.07 25.68
C LEU A 566 -9.28 12.60 25.44
N ALA A 567 -8.51 13.31 24.62
CA ALA A 567 -7.16 12.91 24.25
C ALA A 567 -6.29 14.12 23.90
N VAL A 568 -4.98 13.91 24.00
CA VAL A 568 -3.92 14.84 23.62
C VAL A 568 -2.91 14.19 22.67
N TYR A 569 -2.30 15.01 21.82
CA TYR A 569 -1.13 14.68 21.01
C TYR A 569 -0.23 15.92 20.95
N HIS A 570 1.06 15.74 21.24
CA HIS A 570 2.03 16.82 21.21
C HIS A 570 3.15 16.50 20.21
N ASP A 571 3.63 17.53 19.51
CA ASP A 571 4.79 17.48 18.59
C ASP A 571 5.96 18.19 19.29
N ASP A 572 6.51 17.51 20.29
CA ASP A 572 7.47 18.01 21.28
C ASP A 572 8.32 16.85 21.81
N TRP A 573 9.64 17.00 21.71
CA TRP A 573 10.58 15.93 22.07
C TRP A 573 10.51 15.57 23.56
N ALA A 574 9.98 16.43 24.43
CA ALA A 574 9.82 16.13 25.85
C ALA A 574 8.57 15.28 26.17
N ASP A 575 7.73 14.98 25.17
CA ASP A 575 6.60 14.08 25.28
C ASP A 575 6.83 12.74 24.55
N TYR A 576 7.51 11.83 25.25
CA TYR A 576 7.68 10.46 24.78
C TYR A 576 6.35 9.70 24.65
N SER A 577 5.30 10.11 25.35
CA SER A 577 4.07 9.31 25.43
C SER A 577 3.20 9.39 24.18
N THR A 578 3.38 10.46 23.38
CA THR A 578 2.65 10.65 22.13
C THR A 578 3.52 10.78 20.89
N ASP A 579 4.79 11.16 21.05
CA ASP A 579 5.66 11.56 19.93
C ASP A 579 6.97 10.77 19.84
N GLU A 580 7.09 9.65 20.56
CA GLU A 580 8.18 8.69 20.35
C GLU A 580 7.86 7.76 19.15
N PRO A 581 8.74 7.66 18.14
CA PRO A 581 8.61 6.67 17.08
C PRO A 581 8.97 5.26 17.58
N THR A 582 8.22 4.25 17.12
CA THR A 582 8.38 2.85 17.59
C THR A 582 8.80 1.90 16.47
N LEU A 583 9.65 0.92 16.77
CA LEU A 583 10.11 -0.09 15.80
C LEU A 583 8.97 -0.98 15.29
N ASP A 584 8.19 -1.57 16.21
CA ASP A 584 7.10 -2.50 15.88
C ASP A 584 5.92 -1.79 15.20
N GLY A 585 5.60 -0.57 15.64
CA GLY A 585 4.59 0.26 15.00
C GLY A 585 4.97 0.61 13.57
N THR A 586 6.23 0.98 13.36
CA THR A 586 6.76 1.29 12.02
C THR A 586 6.79 0.06 11.12
N ALA A 587 7.23 -1.11 11.61
CA ALA A 587 7.19 -2.36 10.85
C ALA A 587 5.75 -2.76 10.46
N THR A 588 4.78 -2.55 11.35
CA THR A 588 3.36 -2.75 11.07
C THR A 588 2.86 -1.77 10.00
N ALA A 589 3.26 -0.50 10.07
CA ALA A 589 2.94 0.50 9.06
C ALA A 589 3.56 0.16 7.69
N ILE A 590 4.78 -0.38 7.64
CA ILE A 590 5.43 -0.86 6.41
C ILE A 590 4.57 -1.93 5.73
N TYR A 591 4.11 -2.95 6.46
CA TYR A 591 3.21 -3.97 5.89
C TYR A 591 1.90 -3.35 5.39
N LEU A 592 1.26 -2.51 6.21
CA LEU A 592 0.00 -1.86 5.87
C LEU A 592 0.12 -0.99 4.62
N LEU A 593 1.17 -0.18 4.51
CA LEU A 593 1.41 0.68 3.35
C LEU A 593 1.80 -0.13 2.12
N ALA A 594 2.53 -1.25 2.28
CA ALA A 594 2.82 -2.16 1.18
C ALA A 594 1.54 -2.80 0.65
N ALA A 595 0.62 -3.18 1.53
CA ALA A 595 -0.70 -3.66 1.18
C ALA A 595 -1.54 -2.59 0.44
N GLN A 596 -1.45 -1.32 0.84
CA GLN A 596 -2.12 -0.20 0.16
C GLN A 596 -1.52 0.10 -1.22
N ASP A 597 -0.19 0.12 -1.35
CA ASP A 597 0.51 0.30 -2.63
C ASP A 597 0.21 -0.85 -3.58
N ALA A 598 0.35 -2.10 -3.13
CA ALA A 598 -0.01 -3.28 -3.89
C ALA A 598 -1.48 -3.21 -4.36
N GLN A 599 -2.44 -2.89 -3.48
CA GLN A 599 -3.83 -2.75 -3.90
C GLN A 599 -4.03 -1.66 -4.95
N ALA A 600 -3.37 -0.51 -4.81
CA ALA A 600 -3.41 0.56 -5.80
C ALA A 600 -2.82 0.10 -7.16
N ARG A 601 -1.76 -0.71 -7.13
CA ARG A 601 -1.12 -1.32 -8.30
C ARG A 601 -1.96 -2.42 -8.94
N PHE A 602 -2.59 -3.31 -8.17
CA PHE A 602 -3.44 -4.39 -8.67
C PHE A 602 -4.79 -3.88 -9.22
N ILE A 603 -5.16 -2.63 -8.92
CA ILE A 603 -6.25 -1.93 -9.61
C ILE A 603 -5.84 -1.48 -11.02
N LYS A 604 -4.54 -1.56 -11.41
CA LYS A 604 -4.22 -1.72 -12.84
C LYS A 604 -4.81 -3.05 -13.27
N LYS A 605 -5.84 -3.00 -14.11
CA LYS A 605 -6.23 -4.13 -14.95
C LYS A 605 -4.94 -4.74 -15.50
N LYS A 606 -4.77 -6.07 -15.36
CA LYS A 606 -3.58 -6.82 -15.80
C LYS A 606 -3.45 -6.78 -17.32
N VAL A 607 -3.16 -5.60 -17.86
CA VAL A 607 -3.09 -5.34 -19.29
C VAL A 607 -1.67 -5.52 -19.78
N THR A 608 -1.52 -6.04 -21.00
CA THR A 608 -0.24 -6.04 -21.70
C THR A 608 -0.17 -4.80 -22.57
N VAL A 609 0.94 -4.06 -22.49
CA VAL A 609 1.16 -2.82 -23.24
C VAL A 609 2.29 -3.02 -24.25
N SER A 610 2.16 -2.45 -25.44
CA SER A 610 3.19 -2.37 -26.48
C SER A 610 3.22 -0.95 -27.01
N GLU A 611 4.40 -0.32 -27.09
CA GLU A 611 4.54 1.07 -27.58
C GLU A 611 3.56 2.06 -26.92
N GLY A 612 3.23 1.87 -25.64
CA GLY A 612 2.26 2.68 -24.90
C GLY A 612 0.77 2.37 -25.14
N GLY A 613 0.45 1.49 -26.09
CA GLY A 613 -0.90 1.01 -26.38
C GLY A 613 -1.25 -0.28 -25.65
N ILE A 614 -2.49 -0.42 -25.20
CA ILE A 614 -2.95 -1.67 -24.58
C ILE A 614 -3.23 -2.70 -25.68
N ILE A 615 -2.50 -3.81 -25.68
CA ILE A 615 -2.63 -4.89 -26.67
C ILE A 615 -3.33 -6.15 -26.12
N ARG A 616 -3.56 -6.25 -24.81
CA ARG A 616 -4.22 -7.39 -24.18
C ARG A 616 -4.79 -7.00 -22.82
N GLY A 617 -5.97 -7.49 -22.47
CA GLY A 617 -6.57 -7.45 -21.13
C GLY A 617 -5.98 -8.50 -20.19
N ASP A 618 -6.70 -8.79 -19.10
CA ASP A 618 -6.27 -9.73 -18.05
C ASP A 618 -6.07 -11.16 -18.57
N SER A 619 -4.81 -11.58 -18.70
CA SER A 619 -4.42 -12.91 -19.18
C SER A 619 -4.81 -14.05 -18.23
N THR A 620 -5.31 -13.73 -17.02
CA THR A 620 -5.82 -14.72 -16.06
C THR A 620 -7.32 -14.99 -16.22
N LYS A 621 -8.05 -14.20 -17.00
CA LYS A 621 -9.49 -14.36 -17.23
C LYS A 621 -9.79 -14.89 -18.62
N LYS A 622 -10.72 -15.85 -18.73
CA LYS A 622 -11.23 -16.38 -20.01
C LYS A 622 -12.21 -15.41 -20.69
N GLU A 623 -11.79 -14.16 -20.86
CA GLU A 623 -12.52 -13.11 -21.54
C GLU A 623 -11.81 -12.79 -22.86
N ILE A 624 -12.59 -12.50 -23.91
CA ILE A 624 -12.07 -12.14 -25.24
C ILE A 624 -12.91 -11.00 -25.82
N ALA A 625 -12.26 -9.97 -26.35
CA ALA A 625 -12.92 -8.92 -27.11
C ALA A 625 -12.78 -9.20 -28.61
N LEU A 626 -13.92 -9.27 -29.31
CA LEU A 626 -13.93 -9.21 -30.77
C LEU A 626 -13.89 -7.75 -31.21
N VAL A 627 -12.87 -7.41 -31.98
CA VAL A 627 -12.65 -6.07 -32.50
C VAL A 627 -12.76 -6.08 -34.02
N PHE A 628 -13.51 -5.13 -34.57
CA PHE A 628 -13.64 -4.94 -36.01
C PHE A 628 -13.17 -3.55 -36.42
N THR A 629 -12.24 -3.48 -37.38
CA THR A 629 -11.80 -2.22 -37.98
C THR A 629 -12.39 -2.03 -39.37
N GLY A 630 -12.53 -0.78 -39.82
CA GLY A 630 -13.14 -0.47 -41.12
C GLY A 630 -12.92 0.95 -41.62
N HIS A 631 -12.62 1.06 -42.92
CA HIS A 631 -12.49 2.32 -43.66
C HIS A 631 -13.39 2.35 -44.91
N ASP A 632 -13.08 1.54 -45.94
CA ASP A 632 -13.71 1.61 -47.26
C ASP A 632 -14.82 0.57 -47.49
N PHE A 633 -14.67 -0.62 -46.90
CA PHE A 633 -15.56 -1.75 -47.16
C PHE A 633 -16.44 -2.07 -45.96
N ALA A 634 -17.75 -2.24 -46.21
CA ALA A 634 -18.75 -2.55 -45.19
C ALA A 634 -19.56 -3.82 -45.51
N ASP A 635 -19.12 -4.64 -46.48
CA ASP A 635 -19.86 -5.79 -47.00
C ASP A 635 -20.13 -6.88 -45.94
N GLY A 636 -19.31 -6.96 -44.89
CA GLY A 636 -19.53 -7.85 -43.74
C GLY A 636 -20.43 -7.28 -42.65
N GLY A 637 -20.70 -5.97 -42.61
CA GLY A 637 -21.30 -5.30 -41.46
C GLY A 637 -22.62 -5.89 -40.98
N TYR A 638 -23.58 -6.10 -41.88
CA TYR A 638 -24.87 -6.70 -41.53
C TYR A 638 -24.77 -8.19 -41.19
N SER A 639 -23.85 -8.92 -41.83
CA SER A 639 -23.60 -10.34 -41.56
C SER A 639 -23.00 -10.56 -40.17
N ILE A 640 -22.05 -9.70 -39.80
CA ILE A 640 -21.43 -9.66 -38.47
C ILE A 640 -22.49 -9.31 -37.42
N ALA A 641 -23.23 -8.21 -37.59
CA ALA A 641 -24.26 -7.80 -36.65
C ALA A 641 -25.33 -8.90 -36.43
N LYS A 642 -25.75 -9.56 -37.51
CA LYS A 642 -26.66 -10.71 -37.43
C LYS A 642 -26.06 -11.85 -36.61
N THR A 643 -24.79 -12.20 -36.86
CA THR A 643 -24.08 -13.26 -36.14
C THR A 643 -23.97 -12.94 -34.65
N LEU A 644 -23.56 -11.72 -34.29
CA LEU A 644 -23.42 -11.30 -32.89
C LEU A 644 -24.76 -11.41 -32.14
N LYS A 645 -25.85 -10.95 -32.78
CA LYS A 645 -27.21 -11.04 -32.26
C LYS A 645 -27.66 -12.49 -32.06
N GLU A 646 -27.46 -13.36 -33.06
CA GLU A 646 -27.79 -14.79 -32.99
C GLU A 646 -26.98 -15.53 -31.92
N LYS A 647 -25.79 -15.03 -31.59
CA LYS A 647 -24.91 -15.60 -30.56
C LYS A 647 -25.06 -14.97 -29.18
N HIS A 648 -25.91 -13.94 -29.05
CA HIS A 648 -26.11 -13.18 -27.81
C HIS A 648 -24.81 -12.62 -27.23
N ILE A 649 -23.94 -12.08 -28.08
CA ILE A 649 -22.70 -11.43 -27.67
C ILE A 649 -22.62 -10.02 -28.26
N HIS A 650 -21.76 -9.18 -27.69
CA HIS A 650 -21.44 -7.85 -28.20
C HIS A 650 -19.97 -7.80 -28.65
N ALA A 651 -19.68 -6.94 -29.61
CA ALA A 651 -18.33 -6.68 -30.12
C ALA A 651 -17.97 -5.20 -30.02
N SER A 652 -16.76 -4.87 -30.45
CA SER A 652 -16.26 -3.50 -30.51
C SER A 652 -15.84 -3.15 -31.93
N PHE A 653 -16.32 -2.02 -32.43
CA PHE A 653 -16.08 -1.56 -33.79
C PHE A 653 -15.31 -0.25 -33.74
N PHE A 654 -14.10 -0.24 -34.29
CA PHE A 654 -13.29 0.96 -34.46
C PHE A 654 -13.35 1.35 -35.92
N LEU A 655 -14.07 2.43 -36.22
CA LEU A 655 -14.40 2.81 -37.59
C LEU A 655 -13.87 4.20 -37.88
N THR A 656 -13.46 4.45 -39.12
CA THR A 656 -12.97 5.79 -39.46
C THR A 656 -14.11 6.79 -39.54
N GLY A 657 -13.83 8.08 -39.33
CA GLY A 657 -14.80 9.14 -39.58
C GLY A 657 -15.39 9.08 -41.01
N TYR A 658 -14.60 8.69 -42.01
CA TYR A 658 -15.09 8.39 -43.35
C TYR A 658 -16.17 7.29 -43.35
N PHE A 659 -15.93 6.17 -42.66
CA PHE A 659 -16.88 5.06 -42.57
C PHE A 659 -18.20 5.50 -41.92
N TYR A 660 -18.14 6.26 -40.82
CA TYR A 660 -19.32 6.82 -40.14
C TYR A 660 -20.17 7.69 -41.09
N ARG A 661 -19.55 8.45 -42.00
CA ARG A 661 -20.27 9.30 -42.98
C ARG A 661 -20.95 8.49 -44.09
N HIS A 662 -20.33 7.39 -44.53
CA HIS A 662 -20.79 6.63 -45.70
C HIS A 662 -21.70 5.45 -45.37
N HIS A 663 -21.68 4.97 -44.12
CA HIS A 663 -22.51 3.85 -43.66
C HIS A 663 -23.38 4.18 -42.43
N PRO A 664 -24.08 5.33 -42.37
CA PRO A 664 -24.79 5.78 -41.18
C PRO A 664 -25.87 4.82 -40.69
N GLU A 665 -26.54 4.11 -41.59
CA GLU A 665 -27.58 3.13 -41.21
C GLU A 665 -26.99 1.88 -40.54
N LEU A 666 -25.82 1.43 -40.98
CA LEU A 666 -25.12 0.34 -40.31
C LEU A 666 -24.65 0.75 -38.91
N ILE A 667 -24.14 1.98 -38.75
CA ILE A 667 -23.74 2.52 -37.43
C ILE A 667 -24.92 2.49 -36.45
N LYS A 668 -26.11 2.94 -36.89
CA LYS A 668 -27.32 2.91 -36.06
C LYS A 668 -27.72 1.48 -35.66
N VAL A 669 -27.54 0.51 -36.56
CA VAL A 669 -27.78 -0.91 -36.24
C VAL A 669 -26.83 -1.37 -35.15
N LEU A 670 -25.51 -1.20 -35.32
CA LEU A 670 -24.52 -1.62 -34.33
C LEU A 670 -24.76 -0.96 -32.96
N GLN A 671 -25.05 0.35 -32.96
CA GLN A 671 -25.36 1.09 -31.74
C GLN A 671 -26.61 0.55 -31.03
N ARG A 672 -27.68 0.25 -31.78
CA ARG A 672 -28.93 -0.28 -31.22
C ARG A 672 -28.76 -1.69 -30.65
N GLU A 673 -27.90 -2.51 -31.25
CA GLU A 673 -27.61 -3.86 -30.75
C GLU A 673 -26.62 -3.86 -29.57
N GLY A 674 -26.16 -2.68 -29.12
CA GLY A 674 -25.36 -2.52 -27.90
C GLY A 674 -23.85 -2.72 -28.08
N ASP A 675 -23.36 -2.74 -29.32
CA ASP A 675 -21.94 -2.84 -29.62
C ASP A 675 -21.17 -1.55 -29.26
N TYR A 676 -19.89 -1.69 -28.93
CA TYR A 676 -19.02 -0.54 -28.66
C TYR A 676 -18.58 0.09 -29.98
N LEU A 677 -18.64 1.42 -30.07
CA LEU A 677 -18.30 2.18 -31.27
C LEU A 677 -17.17 3.18 -30.94
N GLY A 678 -15.98 2.91 -31.46
CA GLY A 678 -14.77 3.71 -31.27
C GLY A 678 -14.25 4.33 -32.58
N SER A 679 -13.21 5.14 -32.46
CA SER A 679 -12.54 5.79 -33.60
C SER A 679 -11.37 4.96 -34.11
N HIS A 680 -11.28 4.82 -35.44
CA HIS A 680 -10.13 4.27 -36.14
C HIS A 680 -9.42 5.32 -37.01
N SER A 681 -9.30 6.56 -36.53
CA SER A 681 -8.91 7.79 -37.26
C SER A 681 -10.08 8.44 -38.02
N ASN A 682 -9.87 9.59 -38.66
CA ASN A 682 -10.89 10.16 -39.55
C ASN A 682 -10.72 9.70 -41.00
N ASN A 683 -9.51 9.79 -41.54
CA ASN A 683 -9.20 9.54 -42.96
C ASN A 683 -8.18 8.40 -43.19
N HIS A 684 -8.00 7.50 -42.23
CA HIS A 684 -7.10 6.35 -42.31
C HIS A 684 -5.62 6.67 -42.67
N PRO A 685 -5.01 7.72 -42.07
CA PRO A 685 -3.61 8.05 -42.34
C PRO A 685 -2.64 7.00 -41.76
N LEU A 686 -1.55 6.74 -42.47
CA LEU A 686 -0.42 6.00 -41.90
C LEU A 686 0.40 6.92 -41.00
N TYR A 687 0.46 6.61 -39.71
CA TYR A 687 1.13 7.47 -38.73
C TYR A 687 2.65 7.30 -38.68
N CYS A 688 3.11 6.06 -38.80
CA CYS A 688 4.50 5.68 -38.63
C CYS A 688 5.02 4.96 -39.88
N ASP A 689 6.32 5.07 -40.15
CA ASP A 689 6.95 4.36 -41.25
C ASP A 689 6.88 2.83 -41.06
N TRP A 690 6.71 2.08 -42.15
CA TRP A 690 6.57 0.62 -42.11
C TRP A 690 7.87 -0.12 -41.77
N VAL A 691 9.02 0.47 -42.07
CA VAL A 691 10.35 -0.14 -41.87
C VAL A 691 10.97 0.37 -40.58
N LYS A 692 10.89 1.68 -40.34
CA LYS A 692 11.40 2.34 -39.13
C LYS A 692 10.25 2.87 -38.30
N ARG A 693 9.62 1.98 -37.52
CA ARG A 693 8.41 2.27 -36.71
C ARG A 693 8.51 3.52 -35.84
N ASP A 694 9.70 3.86 -35.34
CA ASP A 694 9.94 5.06 -34.52
C ASP A 694 9.91 6.37 -35.33
N SER A 695 9.95 6.31 -36.66
CA SER A 695 9.81 7.47 -37.54
C SER A 695 8.35 7.81 -37.78
N LEU A 696 7.97 9.03 -37.44
CA LEU A 696 6.64 9.58 -37.71
C LEU A 696 6.54 10.12 -39.15
N LEU A 697 5.43 9.80 -39.82
CA LEU A 697 5.05 10.34 -41.13
C LEU A 697 4.14 11.56 -41.03
N ILE A 698 3.61 11.81 -39.84
CA ILE A 698 2.74 12.95 -39.56
C ILE A 698 3.23 13.73 -38.34
N THR A 699 2.83 14.99 -38.27
CA THR A 699 3.03 15.84 -37.11
C THR A 699 1.93 15.61 -36.06
N LYS A 700 2.22 15.95 -34.79
CA LYS A 700 1.24 15.95 -33.70
C LYS A 700 -0.02 16.74 -34.02
N LYS A 701 0.13 17.89 -34.68
CA LYS A 701 -1.00 18.73 -35.09
C LYS A 701 -1.92 17.98 -36.06
N GLN A 702 -1.35 17.35 -37.09
CA GLN A 702 -2.12 16.55 -38.04
C GLN A 702 -2.82 15.35 -37.38
N PHE A 703 -2.15 14.70 -36.41
CA PHE A 703 -2.75 13.62 -35.62
C PHE A 703 -3.99 14.11 -34.85
N MET A 704 -3.84 15.21 -34.10
CA MET A 704 -4.92 15.77 -33.29
C MET A 704 -6.09 16.25 -34.17
N GLU A 705 -5.81 16.92 -35.28
CA GLU A 705 -6.84 17.39 -36.23
C GLU A 705 -7.62 16.23 -36.86
N ASP A 706 -6.95 15.13 -37.22
CA ASP A 706 -7.59 13.92 -37.73
C ASP A 706 -8.47 13.28 -36.65
N LEU A 707 -7.95 13.11 -35.42
CA LEU A 707 -8.68 12.50 -34.32
C LEU A 707 -9.91 13.32 -33.90
N ASP A 708 -9.77 14.64 -33.77
CA ASP A 708 -10.88 15.54 -33.46
C ASP A 708 -11.94 15.53 -34.56
N SER A 709 -11.53 15.45 -35.84
CA SER A 709 -12.46 15.32 -36.96
C SER A 709 -13.27 14.01 -36.93
N ALA A 710 -12.65 12.92 -36.46
CA ALA A 710 -13.35 11.66 -36.26
C ALA A 710 -14.42 11.80 -35.18
N TYR A 711 -14.06 12.35 -34.01
CA TYR A 711 -15.01 12.54 -32.91
C TYR A 711 -16.10 13.57 -33.21
N MET A 712 -15.83 14.61 -34.01
CA MET A 712 -16.87 15.52 -34.52
C MET A 712 -17.89 14.77 -35.40
N THR A 713 -17.45 13.80 -36.19
CA THR A 713 -18.35 12.96 -37.00
C THR A 713 -19.15 12.01 -36.11
N MET A 714 -18.47 11.33 -35.18
CA MET A 714 -19.07 10.36 -34.25
C MET A 714 -20.09 11.00 -33.29
N ALA A 715 -19.89 12.27 -32.91
CA ALA A 715 -20.81 13.02 -32.05
C ALA A 715 -22.22 13.14 -32.65
N LYS A 716 -22.37 13.07 -33.99
CA LYS A 716 -23.68 13.04 -34.67
C LYS A 716 -24.50 11.80 -34.34
N PHE A 717 -23.85 10.76 -33.82
CA PHE A 717 -24.46 9.51 -33.34
C PHE A 717 -24.47 9.45 -31.80
N GLY A 718 -24.16 10.54 -31.09
CA GLY A 718 -24.10 10.58 -29.63
C GLY A 718 -22.83 9.95 -29.03
N ILE A 719 -21.80 9.69 -29.85
CA ILE A 719 -20.55 9.10 -29.40
C ILE A 719 -19.51 10.21 -29.21
N THR A 720 -18.90 10.26 -28.04
CA THR A 720 -18.00 11.31 -27.55
C THR A 720 -16.75 10.67 -26.95
N LYS A 721 -15.70 11.46 -26.73
CA LYS A 721 -14.47 10.95 -26.07
C LYS A 721 -14.75 10.40 -24.67
N GLN A 722 -15.80 10.88 -23.99
CA GLN A 722 -16.17 10.46 -22.64
C GLN A 722 -16.83 9.06 -22.61
N ASN A 723 -17.67 8.73 -23.60
CA ASN A 723 -18.36 7.43 -23.66
C ASN A 723 -17.72 6.42 -24.63
N ALA A 724 -16.74 6.86 -25.43
CA ALA A 724 -15.87 6.01 -26.22
C ALA A 724 -14.39 6.43 -26.02
N PRO A 725 -13.79 6.14 -24.85
CA PRO A 725 -12.46 6.63 -24.51
C PRO A 725 -11.31 5.86 -25.18
N TYR A 726 -11.61 4.79 -25.92
CA TYR A 726 -10.59 3.98 -26.58
C TYR A 726 -10.42 4.36 -28.04
N PHE A 727 -9.17 4.43 -28.49
CA PHE A 727 -8.77 4.71 -29.87
C PHE A 727 -7.90 3.59 -30.41
N LEU A 728 -8.18 3.12 -31.63
CA LEU A 728 -7.39 2.09 -32.31
C LEU A 728 -6.81 2.68 -33.60
N PRO A 729 -5.47 2.78 -33.75
CA PRO A 729 -4.86 3.54 -34.84
C PRO A 729 -5.08 2.89 -36.21
N ALA A 730 -5.19 3.70 -37.26
CA ALA A 730 -5.27 3.22 -38.64
C ALA A 730 -4.10 2.27 -38.97
N TYR A 731 -4.37 1.24 -39.77
CA TYR A 731 -3.41 0.16 -40.10
C TYR A 731 -2.90 -0.64 -38.89
N GLU A 732 -3.50 -0.46 -37.71
CA GLU A 732 -3.04 -1.09 -36.46
C GLU A 732 -1.55 -0.79 -36.19
N TRP A 733 -1.06 0.37 -36.66
CA TRP A 733 0.35 0.73 -36.67
C TRP A 733 0.60 2.08 -36.00
N TYR A 734 1.42 2.07 -34.96
CA TYR A 734 1.68 3.22 -34.08
C TYR A 734 3.00 3.05 -33.32
N ASN A 735 3.53 4.12 -32.73
CA ASN A 735 4.65 4.08 -31.81
C ASN A 735 4.29 4.76 -30.47
N ASP A 736 5.27 4.86 -29.57
CA ASP A 736 5.14 5.53 -28.28
C ASP A 736 4.64 6.97 -28.36
N SER A 737 5.04 7.72 -29.39
CA SER A 737 4.64 9.11 -29.63
C SER A 737 3.16 9.21 -29.96
N ILE A 738 2.63 8.32 -30.81
CA ILE A 738 1.19 8.27 -31.11
C ILE A 738 0.38 7.87 -29.87
N SER A 739 0.87 6.92 -29.07
CA SER A 739 0.24 6.55 -27.80
C SER A 739 0.21 7.72 -26.82
N ALA A 740 1.32 8.46 -26.69
CA ALA A 740 1.40 9.64 -25.83
C ALA A 740 0.42 10.74 -26.28
N TRP A 741 0.38 11.03 -27.59
CA TRP A 741 -0.55 12.03 -28.14
C TRP A 741 -2.02 11.60 -28.00
N THR A 742 -2.30 10.29 -28.07
CA THR A 742 -3.64 9.76 -27.78
C THR A 742 -4.03 10.05 -26.32
N GLY A 743 -3.10 9.82 -25.38
CA GLY A 743 -3.29 10.16 -23.96
C GLY A 743 -3.55 11.65 -23.73
N GLU A 744 -2.80 12.52 -24.40
CA GLU A 744 -3.02 13.97 -24.35
C GLU A 744 -4.39 14.40 -24.88
N ALA A 745 -4.95 13.65 -25.84
CA ALA A 745 -6.30 13.89 -26.36
C ALA A 745 -7.41 13.40 -25.41
N GLY A 746 -7.06 12.85 -24.25
CA GLY A 746 -7.99 12.29 -23.26
C GLY A 746 -8.49 10.89 -23.60
N LEU A 747 -7.73 10.13 -24.40
CA LEU A 747 -8.11 8.81 -24.90
C LEU A 747 -7.04 7.77 -24.55
N GLN A 748 -7.42 6.50 -24.53
CA GLN A 748 -6.51 5.37 -24.35
C GLN A 748 -6.28 4.67 -25.70
N LEU A 749 -5.02 4.59 -26.14
CA LEU A 749 -4.68 3.80 -27.32
C LEU A 749 -4.80 2.31 -27.00
N VAL A 750 -5.52 1.58 -27.84
CA VAL A 750 -5.67 0.13 -27.79
C VAL A 750 -5.32 -0.47 -29.15
N ASP A 751 -4.85 -1.72 -29.16
CA ASP A 751 -4.60 -2.46 -30.39
C ASP A 751 -4.81 -3.96 -30.18
N PHE A 752 -4.79 -4.74 -31.26
CA PHE A 752 -5.02 -6.18 -31.20
C PHE A 752 -3.87 -6.94 -30.54
N THR A 753 -4.19 -8.10 -29.94
CA THR A 753 -3.15 -8.99 -29.39
C THR A 753 -2.46 -9.74 -30.53
N PRO A 754 -1.13 -9.64 -30.70
CA PRO A 754 -0.45 -10.25 -31.83
C PRO A 754 -0.33 -11.78 -31.72
N GLY A 755 -0.18 -12.43 -32.87
CA GLY A 755 0.24 -13.84 -32.98
C GLY A 755 -0.77 -14.81 -33.59
N THR A 756 -2.03 -14.40 -33.79
CA THR A 756 -3.05 -15.23 -34.47
C THR A 756 -3.10 -15.00 -35.99
N SER A 757 -2.59 -13.86 -36.46
CA SER A 757 -2.77 -13.37 -37.83
C SER A 757 -4.25 -13.16 -38.22
N SER A 758 -5.14 -12.93 -37.25
CA SER A 758 -6.57 -12.71 -37.53
C SER A 758 -6.83 -11.46 -38.36
N ASN A 759 -6.01 -10.43 -38.15
CA ASN A 759 -6.04 -9.18 -38.90
C ASN A 759 -5.58 -9.30 -40.36
N ALA A 760 -5.15 -10.47 -40.82
CA ALA A 760 -4.78 -10.70 -42.24
C ALA A 760 -6.00 -11.01 -43.13
N ASP A 761 -7.22 -10.95 -42.59
CA ASP A 761 -8.47 -11.24 -43.30
C ASP A 761 -8.80 -10.22 -44.41
N TYR A 762 -8.14 -9.06 -44.44
CA TYR A 762 -8.20 -8.11 -45.57
C TYR A 762 -7.52 -8.63 -46.85
N SER A 763 -6.59 -9.58 -46.72
CA SER A 763 -5.77 -10.03 -47.85
C SER A 763 -6.58 -10.82 -48.87
N TYR A 764 -6.22 -10.79 -50.16
CA TYR A 764 -6.89 -11.56 -51.22
C TYR A 764 -5.88 -12.35 -52.07
N PRO A 765 -6.28 -13.42 -52.80
CA PRO A 765 -5.37 -14.39 -53.41
C PRO A 765 -4.22 -13.81 -54.25
N GLU A 766 -4.50 -12.76 -55.01
CA GLU A 766 -3.54 -12.08 -55.89
C GLU A 766 -2.41 -11.36 -55.14
N MET A 767 -2.52 -11.20 -53.81
CA MET A 767 -1.45 -10.67 -52.96
C MET A 767 -0.35 -11.69 -52.66
N GLY A 768 -0.44 -12.91 -53.19
CA GLY A 768 0.58 -13.95 -53.10
C GLY A 768 0.88 -14.34 -51.66
N LYS A 769 2.14 -14.26 -51.23
CA LYS A 769 2.58 -14.69 -49.89
C LYS A 769 1.92 -13.95 -48.72
N LYS A 770 1.31 -12.78 -48.98
CA LYS A 770 0.57 -12.01 -47.97
C LYS A 770 -0.85 -12.54 -47.73
N TYR A 771 -1.38 -13.35 -48.65
CA TYR A 771 -2.72 -13.91 -48.55
C TYR A 771 -2.79 -15.05 -47.53
N LEU A 772 -3.76 -14.96 -46.62
CA LEU A 772 -4.16 -16.06 -45.73
C LEU A 772 -5.64 -16.36 -45.91
N SER A 773 -5.96 -17.60 -46.31
CA SER A 773 -7.35 -18.06 -46.41
C SER A 773 -8.04 -18.01 -45.04
N SER A 774 -9.36 -17.83 -45.04
CA SER A 774 -10.14 -17.77 -43.79
C SER A 774 -10.06 -19.07 -42.98
N ASP A 775 -9.94 -20.21 -43.66
CA ASP A 775 -9.65 -21.50 -43.04
C ASP A 775 -8.30 -21.48 -42.29
N THR A 776 -7.26 -20.94 -42.92
CA THR A 776 -5.92 -20.80 -42.30
C THR A 776 -5.99 -19.90 -41.07
N ILE A 777 -6.70 -18.77 -41.17
CA ILE A 777 -6.87 -17.82 -40.07
C ILE A 777 -7.57 -18.49 -38.89
N PHE A 778 -8.70 -19.17 -39.15
CA PHE A 778 -9.45 -19.90 -38.12
C PHE A 778 -8.57 -20.91 -37.37
N HIS A 779 -7.82 -21.73 -38.09
CA HIS A 779 -6.95 -22.73 -37.48
C HIS A 779 -5.75 -22.13 -36.75
N ARG A 780 -5.23 -20.97 -37.18
CA ARG A 780 -4.18 -20.25 -36.44
C ARG A 780 -4.68 -19.71 -35.11
N ILE A 781 -5.90 -19.17 -35.07
CA ILE A 781 -6.52 -18.70 -33.82
C ILE A 781 -6.65 -19.86 -32.82
N LEU A 782 -7.21 -21.00 -33.26
CA LEU A 782 -7.37 -22.18 -32.40
C LEU A 782 -6.03 -22.83 -32.00
N ARG A 783 -5.01 -22.73 -32.86
CA ARG A 783 -3.66 -23.19 -32.54
C ARG A 783 -3.01 -22.32 -31.47
N TYR A 784 -3.10 -21.00 -31.62
CA TYR A 784 -2.60 -20.06 -30.61
C TYR A 784 -3.25 -20.32 -29.25
N GLU A 785 -4.57 -20.51 -29.23
CA GLU A 785 -5.35 -20.81 -28.04
C GLU A 785 -4.85 -22.06 -27.30
N ARG A 786 -4.52 -23.11 -28.05
CA ARG A 786 -4.06 -24.39 -27.50
C ARG A 786 -2.60 -24.36 -27.05
N ASP A 787 -1.73 -23.71 -27.81
CA ASP A 787 -0.27 -23.86 -27.68
C ASP A 787 0.37 -22.84 -26.74
N ARG A 788 -0.35 -21.79 -26.33
CA ARG A 788 0.17 -20.71 -25.46
C ARG A 788 -0.37 -20.81 -24.04
N THR A 789 0.49 -20.59 -23.05
CA THR A 789 0.10 -20.44 -21.65
C THR A 789 -0.89 -19.28 -21.52
N GLY A 790 -2.10 -19.56 -21.01
CA GLY A 790 -3.19 -18.58 -20.93
C GLY A 790 -3.99 -18.39 -22.22
N GLY A 791 -3.70 -19.13 -23.31
CA GLY A 791 -4.51 -19.19 -24.53
C GLY A 791 -4.97 -17.83 -25.05
N LEU A 792 -6.29 -17.66 -25.21
CA LEU A 792 -6.93 -16.40 -25.62
C LEU A 792 -7.51 -15.60 -24.42
N ASN A 793 -7.01 -15.81 -23.21
CA ASN A 793 -7.44 -15.05 -22.03
C ASN A 793 -7.05 -13.57 -22.16
N GLY A 794 -7.97 -12.65 -21.93
CA GLY A 794 -7.75 -11.22 -22.07
C GLY A 794 -7.52 -10.77 -23.52
N PHE A 795 -7.81 -11.60 -24.51
CA PHE A 795 -7.34 -11.36 -25.89
C PHE A 795 -8.19 -10.31 -26.62
N ILE A 796 -7.53 -9.43 -27.38
CA ILE A 796 -8.17 -8.49 -28.30
C ILE A 796 -8.03 -9.07 -29.70
N LEU A 797 -9.07 -9.73 -30.20
CA LEU A 797 -9.04 -10.45 -31.47
C LEU A 797 -9.63 -9.59 -32.59
N LEU A 798 -8.77 -9.13 -33.51
CA LEU A 798 -9.15 -8.20 -34.57
C LEU A 798 -9.40 -8.89 -35.91
N SER A 799 -10.44 -8.41 -36.62
CA SER A 799 -10.82 -8.74 -38.00
C SER A 799 -11.33 -7.46 -38.68
N HIS A 800 -11.52 -7.44 -40.00
CA HIS A 800 -12.09 -6.30 -40.71
C HIS A 800 -13.61 -6.44 -40.88
N ILE A 801 -14.35 -5.33 -40.71
CA ILE A 801 -15.83 -5.30 -40.89
C ILE A 801 -16.25 -5.53 -42.35
N GLY A 802 -15.34 -5.30 -43.29
CA GLY A 802 -15.51 -5.57 -44.71
C GLY A 802 -14.16 -5.72 -45.39
N THR A 803 -14.15 -6.34 -46.57
CA THR A 803 -12.90 -6.65 -47.28
C THR A 803 -13.07 -6.48 -48.78
N ASP A 804 -11.95 -6.40 -49.50
CA ASP A 804 -11.94 -6.24 -50.96
C ASP A 804 -12.83 -7.30 -51.67
N PRO A 805 -13.59 -6.95 -52.73
CA PRO A 805 -14.41 -7.91 -53.46
C PRO A 805 -13.67 -9.14 -54.00
N ARG A 806 -12.36 -9.04 -54.23
CA ARG A 806 -11.50 -10.17 -54.67
C ARG A 806 -11.28 -11.21 -53.57
N ARG A 807 -11.49 -10.87 -52.30
CA ARG A 807 -11.57 -11.85 -51.20
C ARG A 807 -12.91 -12.58 -51.31
N THR A 808 -12.94 -13.74 -51.95
CA THR A 808 -14.19 -14.52 -52.08
C THR A 808 -14.50 -15.36 -50.83
N ASP A 809 -13.49 -15.77 -50.06
CA ASP A 809 -13.62 -16.58 -48.86
C ASP A 809 -13.78 -15.74 -47.58
N LYS A 810 -14.80 -14.87 -47.52
CA LYS A 810 -14.99 -13.92 -46.40
C LYS A 810 -15.04 -14.60 -45.03
N PHE A 811 -14.20 -14.15 -44.09
CA PHE A 811 -14.09 -14.73 -42.74
C PHE A 811 -15.41 -14.66 -41.96
N TYR A 812 -16.10 -13.51 -42.05
CA TYR A 812 -17.34 -13.24 -41.32
C TYR A 812 -18.56 -14.06 -41.77
N ASN A 813 -18.51 -14.74 -42.93
CA ASN A 813 -19.68 -15.49 -43.44
C ASN A 813 -19.87 -16.86 -42.77
N TYR A 814 -18.78 -17.61 -42.58
CA TYR A 814 -18.83 -18.97 -42.04
C TYR A 814 -17.93 -19.14 -40.81
N TRP A 815 -16.71 -18.59 -40.87
CA TRP A 815 -15.69 -18.83 -39.86
C TRP A 815 -15.91 -18.06 -38.57
N LEU A 816 -16.46 -16.85 -38.62
CA LEU A 816 -16.80 -16.09 -37.43
C LEU A 816 -17.87 -16.79 -36.55
N PRO A 817 -19.05 -17.20 -37.08
CA PRO A 817 -20.00 -18.01 -36.30
C PRO A 817 -19.39 -19.30 -35.75
N ALA A 818 -18.57 -20.00 -36.56
CA ALA A 818 -17.89 -21.22 -36.15
C ALA A 818 -16.89 -20.99 -35.02
N LEU A 819 -16.15 -19.88 -35.07
CA LEU A 819 -15.17 -19.50 -34.06
C LEU A 819 -15.85 -19.17 -32.73
N ILE A 820 -16.90 -18.35 -32.76
CA ILE A 820 -17.66 -18.00 -31.56
C ILE A 820 -18.20 -19.25 -30.88
N ASN A 821 -18.83 -20.16 -31.65
CA ASN A 821 -19.34 -21.43 -31.12
C ASN A 821 -18.22 -22.28 -30.51
N THR A 822 -17.05 -22.33 -31.16
CA THR A 822 -15.92 -23.13 -30.68
C THR A 822 -15.35 -22.58 -29.39
N LEU A 823 -15.16 -21.26 -29.30
CA LEU A 823 -14.61 -20.60 -28.11
C LEU A 823 -15.60 -20.59 -26.93
N HIS A 824 -16.90 -20.41 -27.18
CA HIS A 824 -17.94 -20.62 -26.15
C HIS A 824 -17.86 -22.03 -25.55
N LYS A 825 -17.74 -23.07 -26.38
CA LYS A 825 -17.58 -24.46 -25.91
C LYS A 825 -16.30 -24.67 -25.10
N ARG A 826 -15.27 -23.83 -25.27
CA ARG A 826 -14.01 -23.85 -24.51
C ARG A 826 -14.04 -22.94 -23.27
N GLY A 827 -15.19 -22.33 -22.98
CA GLY A 827 -15.45 -21.53 -21.79
C GLY A 827 -14.96 -20.08 -21.88
N TYR A 828 -14.78 -19.54 -23.09
CA TYR A 828 -14.50 -18.11 -23.26
C TYR A 828 -15.79 -17.29 -23.19
N HIS A 829 -15.70 -16.13 -22.54
CA HIS A 829 -16.74 -15.12 -22.49
C HIS A 829 -16.38 -13.97 -23.42
N PHE A 830 -17.30 -13.63 -24.33
CA PHE A 830 -17.12 -12.49 -25.23
C PHE A 830 -17.59 -11.22 -24.55
N VAL A 831 -16.72 -10.23 -24.52
CA VAL A 831 -16.96 -8.93 -23.89
C VAL A 831 -16.57 -7.80 -24.85
N ARG A 832 -17.10 -6.60 -24.63
CA ARG A 832 -16.64 -5.42 -25.36
C ARG A 832 -15.30 -4.94 -24.84
N ILE A 833 -14.62 -4.09 -25.59
CA ILE A 833 -13.30 -3.56 -25.23
C ILE A 833 -13.33 -2.76 -23.92
N ASP A 834 -14.42 -2.02 -23.65
CA ASP A 834 -14.65 -1.24 -22.42
C ASP A 834 -14.97 -2.09 -21.19
N GLN A 835 -15.27 -3.37 -21.40
CA GLN A 835 -15.49 -4.36 -20.34
C GLN A 835 -14.22 -5.18 -20.08
N LEU A 836 -13.46 -5.47 -21.16
CA LEU A 836 -12.17 -6.16 -21.09
C LEU A 836 -11.08 -5.29 -20.43
N LEU A 837 -11.05 -4.01 -20.82
CA LEU A 837 -10.11 -2.96 -20.37
C LEU A 837 -10.82 -1.95 -19.51
#